data_AF-A0A7V6BX73-F1
#
_entry.id   AF-A0A7V6BX73-F1
#
_cell.length_a   1.000
_cell.length_b   1.000
_cell.length_c   1.000
_cell.angle_alpha   90.00
_cell.angle_beta   90.00
_cell.angle_gamma   90.00
#
_symmetry.space_group_name_H-M   'P 1'
#
loop_
_entity.id
_entity.type
_entity.pdbx_description
1 polymer ?
#
loop_
_entity_poly.entity_id
_entity_poly.type
_entity_poly.pdbx_seq_one_letter_code
_entity_poly.pdbx_strand_id
1 'polypeptide(L)'
;MLTNADFLGLEGRPGDFTAKIRLRPRYIDADSCTACGLCTQYCPKHHVDEYNEGLAVTRPIHIDYAQAVPATYYIDPRSCLYLQHQTCQICVAVCQSKAINFDQQPEEVELKVGAVILSPGFGRISEKTLEKYGYNKHPDIVTSIEFERMTTASGPFRGELKCFSDGRHPKRLAFIQCVGSRDLGCDNGYCSSVCCMYSIKEALVAKEHDPETDITIYYMDIRTQGKEFDKTRERAEAMGVRFVRARVADVTPWENQLRLTYSTLDGSHAFEPYDMVVLSVGMESPRDARGIAEKTGVELNSYDFCRTSTFTPLETSREGVIVAGAFQGPKDIPESVTQASAAAGIAAGLLARQRGQGIVHKSYPEEQPDDEEVRIGVFVCHCGINIGSVVNVPQVEQSTEGMEGVVYHTDSLYSCSQDAQEVLKEKIREHRLNRVVIAACSPRTHEPLFQETLKDAGLNRSLIEMVNIRDQCSWVHASEPDAATDKSRDLVRMAVAKARGMKPLPEQTVPVTPRALVIGGGIAGMTSALTLAAQGFDSLLLEKGKELGGNLGMLNTTLAGDETAAHLNQLTAAVRKNKKITVATNADLVNISGFIGNFSSVIASGTGAKKKEQIYDHGTVVLATGGREHRPDKYLLGKNNKVMTQQELEKQLAGRAKNRAPDSVVMIQCAGSRGDDLAYCSKVCCNHAVKNALKIKEINPHSQVIVLYRDMRTYGFAEDAYREARLKGVVFIPYEVDNKPEVYEKGRRLHVKFFDAILQEEMDLTPDLVALSVGIVPEGTEELSKLFKAPLTDDRFFLEAHVKLRPVELAVDGVYVCGLAHGPKPLDETIAQAQAAAAKAAIPLVKGHVSVAPIVSHVDEETCIGCSLCASLCPYQAIEMLKVDKKRKARTIAASCKACGICASHCPTFAISMGGFTNEQILSQIAAFGEVGEKEKAEVK
;
A
#
# COMPACT_ATOMS: atom_id res chain seq x y z
N MET A 1 -9.89 15.19 14.07
CA MET A 1 -9.94 13.72 14.22
C MET A 1 -10.40 13.42 15.63
N LEU A 2 -11.40 12.55 15.83
CA LEU A 2 -11.84 12.14 17.17
C LEU A 2 -11.14 10.81 17.51
N THR A 3 -10.40 10.77 18.61
CA THR A 3 -9.64 9.59 19.07
C THR A 3 -9.99 9.29 20.53
N ASN A 4 -9.70 8.09 21.01
CA ASN A 4 -10.14 7.61 22.33
C ASN A 4 -11.67 7.73 22.48
N ALA A 5 -12.41 7.18 21.52
CA ALA A 5 -13.85 7.36 21.40
C ALA A 5 -14.57 6.04 21.10
N ASP A 6 -15.79 5.91 21.63
CA ASP A 6 -16.69 4.82 21.35
C ASP A 6 -17.76 5.24 20.34
N PHE A 7 -18.01 4.38 19.36
CA PHE A 7 -19.17 4.51 18.50
C PHE A 7 -20.40 3.92 19.20
N LEU A 8 -21.43 4.74 19.44
CA LEU A 8 -22.63 4.35 20.18
C LEU A 8 -23.79 3.93 19.26
N GLY A 9 -23.92 4.52 18.08
CA GLY A 9 -25.02 4.19 17.17
C GLY A 9 -25.11 5.08 15.93
N LEU A 10 -25.85 4.58 14.93
CA LEU A 10 -26.13 5.26 13.66
C LEU A 10 -27.61 5.28 13.31
N GLU A 11 -28.23 6.45 13.38
CA GLU A 11 -29.62 6.67 12.97
C GLU A 11 -29.69 7.45 11.65
N GLY A 12 -30.79 7.32 10.91
CA GLY A 12 -31.03 8.04 9.65
C GLY A 12 -30.76 7.22 8.38
N ARG A 13 -30.58 7.93 7.26
CA ARG A 13 -30.55 7.37 5.89
C ARG A 13 -29.41 8.00 5.06
N PRO A 14 -29.06 7.46 3.88
CA PRO A 14 -28.04 8.04 3.01
C PRO A 14 -28.23 9.55 2.81
N GLY A 15 -27.17 10.32 3.03
CA GLY A 15 -27.17 11.79 2.96
C GLY A 15 -27.60 12.51 4.23
N ASP A 16 -28.17 11.83 5.23
CA ASP A 16 -28.68 12.41 6.47
C ASP A 16 -28.65 11.38 7.62
N PHE A 17 -27.45 11.01 8.06
CA PHE A 17 -27.23 10.20 9.24
C PHE A 17 -26.89 11.06 10.46
N THR A 18 -27.20 10.52 11.63
CA THR A 18 -26.73 11.04 12.93
C THR A 18 -25.91 9.95 13.61
N ALA A 19 -24.61 10.21 13.75
CA ALA A 19 -23.68 9.34 14.47
C ALA A 19 -23.55 9.79 15.92
N LYS A 20 -23.80 8.88 16.86
CA LYS A 20 -23.63 9.11 18.30
C LYS A 20 -22.27 8.56 18.73
N ILE A 21 -21.44 9.39 19.32
CA ILE A 21 -20.06 9.06 19.70
C ILE A 21 -19.84 9.47 21.15
N ARG A 22 -19.17 8.62 21.94
CA ARG A 22 -18.71 8.96 23.29
C ARG A 22 -17.21 9.16 23.28
N LEU A 23 -16.76 10.37 23.54
CA LEU A 23 -15.35 10.67 23.81
C LEU A 23 -15.03 10.18 25.23
N ARG A 24 -14.07 9.27 25.35
CA ARG A 24 -13.59 8.81 26.66
C ARG A 24 -12.64 9.87 27.23
N PRO A 25 -12.64 10.08 28.55
CA PRO A 25 -11.67 10.99 29.17
C PRO A 25 -10.26 10.44 28.93
N ARG A 26 -9.37 11.32 28.48
CA ARG A 26 -7.91 11.07 28.44
C ARG A 26 -7.27 11.32 29.81
N TYR A 27 -7.99 12.07 30.66
CA TYR A 27 -7.52 12.71 31.88
C TYR A 27 -6.33 13.66 31.66
N ILE A 28 -6.19 14.10 30.41
CA ILE A 28 -5.17 15.00 29.91
C ILE A 28 -5.86 15.88 28.86
N ASP A 29 -5.68 17.18 29.00
CA ASP A 29 -6.02 18.14 27.96
C ASP A 29 -5.03 17.98 26.78
N ALA A 30 -5.56 17.48 25.67
CA ALA A 30 -4.76 17.15 24.50
C ALA A 30 -4.15 18.39 23.84
N ASP A 31 -4.80 19.55 23.93
CA ASP A 31 -4.33 20.80 23.32
C ASP A 31 -3.21 21.45 24.14
N SER A 32 -3.22 21.23 25.45
CA SER A 32 -2.19 21.73 26.38
C SER A 32 -1.01 20.76 26.57
N CYS A 33 -1.14 19.49 26.18
CA CYS A 33 -0.09 18.49 26.37
C CYS A 33 1.05 18.67 25.36
N THR A 34 2.28 18.80 25.84
CA THR A 34 3.49 18.92 25.00
C THR A 34 4.18 17.58 24.71
N ALA A 35 3.57 16.46 25.10
CA ALA A 35 4.13 15.12 24.94
C ALA A 35 5.59 14.92 25.45
N CYS A 36 6.03 15.69 26.45
CA CYS A 36 7.43 15.65 26.93
C CYS A 36 7.85 14.36 27.67
N GLY A 37 6.90 13.53 28.12
CA GLY A 37 7.18 12.23 28.74
C GLY A 37 7.64 12.23 30.20
N LEU A 38 7.86 13.39 30.82
CA LEU A 38 8.24 13.48 32.24
C LEU A 38 7.21 12.77 33.14
N CYS A 39 5.92 12.95 32.87
CA CYS A 39 4.85 12.36 33.65
C CYS A 39 4.89 10.81 33.65
N THR A 40 5.30 10.18 32.55
CA THR A 40 5.55 8.74 32.45
C THR A 40 6.79 8.33 33.22
N GLN A 41 7.90 9.06 33.05
CA GLN A 41 9.17 8.76 33.73
C GLN A 41 9.01 8.71 35.26
N TYR A 42 8.23 9.63 35.83
CA TYR A 42 8.01 9.72 37.28
C TYR A 42 6.82 8.90 37.79
N CYS A 43 6.04 8.26 36.92
CA CYS A 43 4.91 7.44 37.35
C CYS A 43 5.43 6.16 38.05
N PRO A 44 5.06 5.92 39.33
CA PRO A 44 5.61 4.79 40.09
C PRO A 44 4.94 3.45 39.76
N LYS A 45 3.79 3.46 39.09
CA LYS A 45 3.01 2.25 38.81
C LYS A 45 3.39 1.67 37.45
N HIS A 46 3.76 0.40 37.43
CA HIS A 46 3.96 -0.36 36.20
C HIS A 46 2.61 -0.72 35.55
N HIS A 47 2.58 -0.72 34.21
CA HIS A 47 1.45 -1.13 33.39
C HIS A 47 1.96 -2.02 32.25
N VAL A 48 1.14 -2.95 31.76
CA VAL A 48 1.51 -3.82 30.64
C VAL A 48 1.44 -3.01 29.35
N ASP A 49 2.46 -3.09 28.52
CA ASP A 49 2.47 -2.41 27.23
C ASP A 49 1.67 -3.21 26.19
N GLU A 50 0.38 -2.90 26.05
CA GLU A 50 -0.52 -3.59 25.11
C GLU A 50 -0.09 -3.40 23.64
N TYR A 51 0.56 -2.27 23.30
CA TYR A 51 1.05 -2.01 21.94
C TYR A 51 2.24 -2.91 21.58
N ASN A 52 3.10 -3.19 22.56
CA ASN A 52 4.23 -4.11 22.41
C ASN A 52 3.85 -5.56 22.76
N GLU A 53 2.59 -5.96 22.60
CA GLU A 53 2.11 -7.33 22.83
C GLU A 53 2.43 -7.86 24.25
N GLY A 54 2.53 -6.97 25.24
CA GLY A 54 2.89 -7.35 26.62
C GLY A 54 4.36 -7.75 26.80
N LEU A 55 5.20 -7.60 25.78
CA LEU A 55 6.64 -7.88 25.83
C LEU A 55 7.43 -6.79 26.58
N ALA A 56 6.77 -5.69 26.96
CA ALA A 56 7.35 -4.57 27.69
C ALA A 56 6.44 -4.10 28.83
N VAL A 57 7.02 -3.32 29.73
CA VAL A 57 6.30 -2.63 30.79
C VAL A 57 6.30 -1.14 30.49
N THR A 58 5.12 -0.53 30.49
CA THR A 58 4.91 0.92 30.40
C THR A 58 4.39 1.47 31.75
N ARG A 59 3.70 2.61 31.73
CA ARG A 59 3.10 3.28 32.89
C ARG A 59 1.64 3.67 32.58
N PRO A 60 0.76 3.80 33.59
CA PRO A 60 -0.63 4.21 33.36
C PRO A 60 -0.78 5.50 32.56
N ILE A 61 0.09 6.48 32.78
CA ILE A 61 0.21 7.68 31.95
C ILE A 61 1.25 7.43 30.86
N HIS A 62 0.82 7.29 29.60
CA HIS A 62 1.71 6.96 28.48
C HIS A 62 1.17 7.44 27.12
N ILE A 63 2.02 7.35 26.10
CA ILE A 63 1.65 7.33 24.68
C ILE A 63 1.91 5.90 24.19
N ASP A 64 0.99 5.32 23.42
CA ASP A 64 1.09 3.94 22.95
C ASP A 64 2.39 3.68 22.16
N TYR A 65 2.82 4.64 21.33
CA TYR A 65 4.08 4.59 20.59
C TYR A 65 4.55 5.99 20.19
N ALA A 66 5.85 6.16 19.93
CA ALA A 66 6.48 7.47 19.75
C ALA A 66 5.91 8.33 18.59
N GLN A 67 5.32 7.69 17.57
CA GLN A 67 4.73 8.37 16.41
C GLN A 67 3.19 8.40 16.46
N ALA A 68 2.58 8.20 17.63
CA ALA A 68 1.13 8.24 17.78
C ALA A 68 0.57 9.61 17.37
N VAL A 69 -0.61 9.60 16.76
CA VAL A 69 -1.34 10.80 16.36
C VAL A 69 -2.75 10.74 16.96
N PRO A 70 -3.19 11.75 17.74
CA PRO A 70 -2.43 12.93 18.17
C PRO A 70 -1.24 12.57 19.07
N ALA A 71 -0.17 13.36 19.00
CA ALA A 71 1.00 13.21 19.87
C ALA A 71 0.67 13.75 21.26
N THR A 72 -0.13 13.01 22.02
CA THR A 72 -0.59 13.40 23.36
C THR A 72 -0.72 12.18 24.26
N TYR A 73 -0.40 12.36 25.54
CA TYR A 73 -0.51 11.30 26.54
C TYR A 73 -2.00 11.02 26.86
N TYR A 74 -2.26 9.86 27.45
CA TYR A 74 -3.49 9.59 28.18
C TYR A 74 -3.18 8.83 29.47
N ILE A 75 -4.13 8.83 30.41
CA ILE A 75 -4.03 8.07 31.66
C ILE A 75 -5.00 6.90 31.59
N ASP A 76 -4.49 5.67 31.69
CA ASP A 76 -5.33 4.48 31.81
C ASP A 76 -5.99 4.40 33.20
N PRO A 77 -7.32 4.55 33.30
CA PRO A 77 -8.03 4.49 34.59
C PRO A 77 -7.97 3.10 35.25
N ARG A 78 -7.70 2.04 34.48
CA ARG A 78 -7.61 0.65 34.98
C ARG A 78 -6.37 0.41 35.85
N SER A 79 -5.38 1.31 35.81
CA SER A 79 -4.11 1.14 36.54
C SER A 79 -3.65 2.39 37.30
N CYS A 80 -4.23 3.56 37.04
CA CYS A 80 -3.84 4.79 37.72
C CYS A 80 -4.26 4.80 39.20
N LEU A 81 -3.27 4.92 40.10
CA LEU A 81 -3.50 4.94 41.55
C LEU A 81 -4.37 6.13 42.01
N TYR A 82 -4.34 7.26 41.31
CA TYR A 82 -5.23 8.38 41.61
C TYR A 82 -6.69 8.06 41.26
N LEU A 83 -6.92 7.58 40.04
CA LEU A 83 -8.28 7.33 39.54
C LEU A 83 -8.94 6.15 40.26
N GLN A 84 -8.15 5.19 40.74
CA GLN A 84 -8.66 4.03 41.48
C GLN A 84 -8.80 4.29 43.00
N HIS A 85 -7.86 5.01 43.59
CA HIS A 85 -7.71 5.07 45.05
C HIS A 85 -7.42 6.47 45.61
N GLN A 86 -7.28 7.49 44.75
CA GLN A 86 -6.94 8.87 45.13
C GLN A 86 -5.62 9.01 45.91
N THR A 87 -4.62 8.15 45.67
CA THR A 87 -3.39 8.08 46.49
C THR A 87 -2.12 8.65 45.86
N CYS A 88 -2.10 9.06 44.59
CA CYS A 88 -0.87 9.51 43.90
C CYS A 88 -1.14 10.68 42.95
N GLN A 89 -0.33 11.74 43.00
CA GLN A 89 -0.42 12.88 42.06
C GLN A 89 0.95 13.34 41.51
N ILE A 90 1.98 12.49 41.57
CA ILE A 90 3.36 12.84 41.16
C ILE A 90 3.40 13.40 39.73
N CYS A 91 2.64 12.83 38.80
CA CYS A 91 2.58 13.28 37.41
C CYS A 91 2.11 14.74 37.27
N VAL A 92 1.27 15.24 38.18
CA VAL A 92 0.78 16.64 38.17
C VAL A 92 1.91 17.60 38.47
N ALA A 93 2.74 17.28 39.48
CA ALA A 93 3.85 18.15 39.90
C ALA A 93 4.92 18.32 38.80
N VAL A 94 5.12 17.30 37.97
CA VAL A 94 6.12 17.31 36.89
C VAL A 94 5.55 17.80 35.54
N CYS A 95 4.23 17.96 35.42
CA CYS A 95 3.60 18.43 34.19
C CYS A 95 3.68 19.95 34.06
N GLN A 96 4.73 20.44 33.39
CA GLN A 96 5.00 21.87 33.24
C GLN A 96 3.86 22.62 32.51
N SER A 97 3.23 21.99 31.51
CA SER A 97 2.12 22.58 30.78
C SER A 97 0.77 22.50 31.50
N LYS A 98 0.74 21.87 32.69
CA LYS A 98 -0.47 21.69 33.52
C LYS A 98 -1.64 21.02 32.76
N ALA A 99 -1.32 20.13 31.82
CA ALA A 99 -2.31 19.46 30.98
C ALA A 99 -3.09 18.35 31.70
N ILE A 100 -2.65 17.86 32.86
CA ILE A 100 -3.31 16.74 33.55
C ILE A 100 -4.61 17.23 34.20
N ASN A 101 -5.72 16.56 33.87
CA ASN A 101 -7.06 16.86 34.38
C ASN A 101 -7.79 15.57 34.74
N PHE A 102 -7.71 15.15 36.00
CA PHE A 102 -8.37 13.94 36.49
C PHE A 102 -9.90 14.04 36.55
N ASP A 103 -10.46 15.25 36.54
CA ASP A 103 -11.90 15.49 36.65
C ASP A 103 -12.61 15.39 35.28
N GLN A 104 -11.86 15.19 34.19
CA GLN A 104 -12.42 15.02 32.85
C GLN A 104 -13.45 13.89 32.83
N GLN A 105 -14.65 14.19 32.33
CA GLN A 105 -15.75 13.24 32.19
C GLN A 105 -15.90 12.79 30.73
N PRO A 106 -16.49 11.60 30.49
CA PRO A 106 -16.91 11.22 29.15
C PRO A 106 -17.88 12.25 28.55
N GLU A 107 -17.72 12.57 27.27
CA GLU A 107 -18.58 13.50 26.54
C GLU A 107 -19.29 12.73 25.41
N GLU A 108 -20.61 12.88 25.30
CA GLU A 108 -21.36 12.35 24.16
C GLU A 108 -21.61 13.45 23.14
N VAL A 109 -21.21 13.19 21.90
CA VAL A 109 -21.34 14.11 20.77
C VAL A 109 -22.19 13.47 19.67
N GLU A 110 -23.04 14.28 19.05
CA GLU A 110 -23.81 13.89 17.87
C GLU A 110 -23.23 14.56 16.63
N LEU A 111 -22.89 13.75 15.62
CA LEU A 111 -22.38 14.24 14.34
C LEU A 111 -23.38 13.98 13.23
N LYS A 112 -23.74 15.03 12.49
CA LYS A 112 -24.50 14.91 11.23
C LYS A 112 -23.54 14.53 10.12
N VAL A 113 -23.75 13.38 9.50
CA VAL A 113 -22.89 12.83 8.42
C VAL A 113 -23.74 12.30 7.28
N GLY A 114 -23.31 12.45 6.03
CA GLY A 114 -24.09 11.97 4.89
C GLY A 114 -23.69 10.57 4.38
N ALA A 115 -22.52 10.07 4.77
CA ALA A 115 -22.06 8.71 4.48
C ALA A 115 -21.17 8.21 5.62
N VAL A 116 -21.11 6.89 5.80
CA VAL A 116 -20.29 6.23 6.82
C VAL A 116 -19.39 5.19 6.18
N ILE A 117 -18.11 5.17 6.56
CA ILE A 117 -17.15 4.15 6.13
C ILE A 117 -16.71 3.35 7.38
N LEU A 118 -16.97 2.05 7.37
CA LEU A 118 -16.56 1.12 8.42
C LEU A 118 -15.17 0.57 8.10
N SER A 119 -14.19 0.90 8.94
CA SER A 119 -12.82 0.37 8.86
C SER A 119 -12.25 0.01 10.24
N PRO A 120 -12.94 -0.83 11.06
CA PRO A 120 -12.48 -1.20 12.41
C PRO A 120 -11.25 -2.14 12.41
N GLY A 121 -10.79 -2.61 11.25
CA GLY A 121 -9.65 -3.51 11.14
C GLY A 121 -10.05 -4.99 11.32
N PHE A 122 -9.21 -5.73 12.04
CA PHE A 122 -9.34 -7.18 12.30
C PHE A 122 -9.08 -7.48 13.78
N GLY A 123 -9.54 -8.64 14.25
CA GLY A 123 -9.34 -9.15 15.60
C GLY A 123 -8.14 -10.09 15.73
N ARG A 124 -7.98 -10.68 16.93
CA ARG A 124 -6.86 -11.56 17.26
C ARG A 124 -7.33 -13.00 17.35
N ILE A 125 -6.49 -13.94 16.91
CA ILE A 125 -6.71 -15.37 17.12
C ILE A 125 -6.83 -15.67 18.62
N SER A 126 -7.83 -16.45 19.02
CA SER A 126 -8.00 -16.80 20.44
C SER A 126 -6.81 -17.59 21.01
N GLU A 127 -6.46 -17.33 22.27
CA GLU A 127 -5.37 -18.05 22.98
C GLU A 127 -5.56 -19.56 22.98
N LYS A 128 -6.80 -20.04 23.13
CA LYS A 128 -7.16 -21.47 23.06
C LYS A 128 -6.72 -22.13 21.74
N THR A 129 -6.76 -21.40 20.63
CA THR A 129 -6.27 -21.90 19.34
C THR A 129 -4.74 -21.99 19.33
N LEU A 130 -4.06 -21.01 19.94
CA LEU A 130 -2.60 -20.96 20.03
C LEU A 130 -2.03 -22.03 20.98
N GLU A 131 -2.73 -22.36 22.06
CA GLU A 131 -2.36 -23.39 23.04
C GLU A 131 -2.17 -24.79 22.42
N LYS A 132 -2.81 -25.05 21.27
CA LYS A 132 -2.62 -26.28 20.46
C LYS A 132 -1.17 -26.41 19.97
N TYR A 133 -0.46 -25.30 19.82
CA TYR A 133 0.94 -25.22 19.39
C TYR A 133 1.87 -24.85 20.55
N GLY A 134 1.45 -25.08 21.79
CA GLY A 134 2.30 -24.84 22.96
C GLY A 134 2.46 -23.37 23.38
N TYR A 135 1.75 -22.43 22.74
CA TYR A 135 1.73 -21.03 23.17
C TYR A 135 1.33 -20.93 24.67
N ASN A 136 1.97 -20.02 25.40
CA ASN A 136 1.92 -19.90 26.87
C ASN A 136 2.45 -21.10 27.69
N LYS A 137 2.89 -22.19 27.04
CA LYS A 137 3.56 -23.32 27.73
C LYS A 137 5.08 -23.21 27.69
N HIS A 138 5.63 -22.45 26.73
CA HIS A 138 7.05 -22.15 26.62
C HIS A 138 7.24 -20.71 26.14
N PRO A 139 8.19 -19.93 26.71
CA PRO A 139 8.33 -18.51 26.40
C PRO A 139 8.91 -18.23 25.00
N ASP A 140 9.60 -19.20 24.39
CA ASP A 140 10.13 -19.08 23.02
C ASP A 140 9.15 -19.53 21.91
N ILE A 141 7.89 -19.75 22.27
CA ILE A 141 6.79 -19.92 21.30
C ILE A 141 6.07 -18.57 21.23
N VAL A 142 6.29 -17.85 20.13
CA VAL A 142 5.77 -16.50 19.93
C VAL A 142 4.83 -16.45 18.73
N THR A 143 3.92 -15.50 18.70
CA THR A 143 3.12 -15.17 17.53
C THR A 143 3.94 -14.32 16.56
N SER A 144 3.53 -14.29 15.29
CA SER A 144 4.15 -13.40 14.30
C SER A 144 4.02 -11.91 14.67
N ILE A 145 2.97 -11.51 15.41
CA ILE A 145 2.81 -10.11 15.87
C ILE A 145 3.83 -9.79 16.97
N GLU A 146 4.04 -10.69 17.93
CA GLU A 146 5.11 -10.55 18.94
C GLU A 146 6.48 -10.51 18.26
N PHE A 147 6.73 -11.40 17.30
CA PHE A 147 7.99 -11.44 16.54
C PHE A 147 8.26 -10.13 15.78
N GLU A 148 7.23 -9.50 15.19
CA GLU A 148 7.33 -8.16 14.59
C GLU A 148 7.69 -7.08 15.60
N ARG A 149 7.14 -7.14 16.82
CA ARG A 149 7.51 -6.21 17.89
C ARG A 149 8.95 -6.44 18.36
N MET A 150 9.43 -7.68 18.40
CA MET A 150 10.81 -7.99 18.77
C MET A 150 11.81 -7.44 17.75
N THR A 151 11.56 -7.66 16.46
CA THR A 151 12.48 -7.30 15.36
C THR A 151 12.42 -5.83 14.95
N THR A 152 11.42 -5.08 15.42
CA THR A 152 11.32 -3.64 15.16
C THR A 152 12.28 -2.82 16.02
N ALA A 153 12.97 -1.85 15.42
CA ALA A 153 13.89 -0.93 16.10
C ALA A 153 13.24 -0.10 17.24
N SER A 154 11.95 0.25 17.12
CA SER A 154 11.17 0.91 18.17
C SER A 154 10.48 -0.06 19.14
N GLY A 155 10.76 -1.36 19.02
CA GLY A 155 10.21 -2.41 19.86
C GLY A 155 11.01 -2.62 21.14
N PRO A 156 10.52 -3.49 22.06
CA PRO A 156 11.14 -3.73 23.35
C PRO A 156 12.59 -4.22 23.27
N PHE A 157 12.91 -4.97 22.21
CA PHE A 157 14.22 -5.53 21.97
C PHE A 157 15.12 -4.66 21.09
N ARG A 158 14.64 -3.49 20.66
CA ARG A 158 15.38 -2.55 19.79
C ARG A 158 15.93 -3.22 18.51
N GLY A 159 15.18 -4.18 17.97
CA GLY A 159 15.56 -4.97 16.79
C GLY A 159 16.43 -6.20 17.07
N GLU A 160 16.85 -6.42 18.31
CA GLU A 160 17.73 -7.55 18.66
C GLU A 160 16.92 -8.84 18.91
N LEU A 161 17.05 -9.83 18.02
CA LEU A 161 16.31 -11.08 18.14
C LEU A 161 16.89 -12.00 19.23
N LYS A 162 16.16 -12.21 20.33
CA LYS A 162 16.56 -13.05 21.48
C LYS A 162 15.47 -14.04 21.90
N CYS A 163 15.89 -15.22 22.34
CA CYS A 163 15.06 -16.15 23.10
C CYS A 163 14.68 -15.52 24.45
N PHE A 164 13.42 -15.64 24.85
CA PHE A 164 12.92 -15.21 26.15
C PHE A 164 13.37 -16.12 27.29
N SER A 165 13.60 -17.41 27.02
CA SER A 165 13.98 -18.37 28.06
C SER A 165 15.37 -18.10 28.65
N ASP A 166 16.34 -17.76 27.83
CA ASP A 166 17.76 -17.68 28.21
C ASP A 166 18.51 -16.45 27.67
N GLY A 167 17.85 -15.59 26.88
CA GLY A 167 18.41 -14.34 26.34
C GLY A 167 19.38 -14.49 25.17
N ARG A 168 19.63 -15.71 24.67
CA ARG A 168 20.55 -15.94 23.54
C ARG A 168 19.90 -15.61 22.20
N HIS A 169 20.72 -15.42 21.18
CA HIS A 169 20.21 -15.35 19.80
C HIS A 169 19.76 -16.74 19.31
N PRO A 170 18.55 -16.87 18.75
CA PRO A 170 18.10 -18.14 18.18
C PRO A 170 18.91 -18.44 16.92
N LYS A 171 19.49 -19.64 16.83
CA LYS A 171 20.19 -20.14 15.64
C LYS A 171 19.30 -21.00 14.74
N ARG A 172 18.20 -21.52 15.28
CA ARG A 172 17.19 -22.28 14.54
C ARG A 172 15.80 -21.74 14.80
N LEU A 173 15.12 -21.29 13.75
CA LEU A 173 13.76 -20.75 13.78
C LEU A 173 12.79 -21.59 12.94
N ALA A 174 11.61 -21.83 13.48
CA ALA A 174 10.50 -22.41 12.72
C ALA A 174 9.32 -21.44 12.64
N PHE A 175 8.77 -21.24 11.45
CA PHE A 175 7.49 -20.57 11.24
C PHE A 175 6.41 -21.61 10.93
N ILE A 176 5.29 -21.55 11.66
CA ILE A 176 4.14 -22.44 11.45
C ILE A 176 3.02 -21.65 10.78
N GLN A 177 2.67 -22.02 9.56
CA GLN A 177 1.63 -21.34 8.79
C GLN A 177 0.22 -21.78 9.20
N CYS A 178 -0.76 -20.94 8.83
CA CYS A 178 -2.19 -21.21 8.99
C CYS A 178 -2.63 -21.40 10.46
N VAL A 179 -1.96 -20.74 11.41
CA VAL A 179 -2.37 -20.78 12.82
C VAL A 179 -3.64 -19.95 12.98
N GLY A 180 -4.75 -20.58 13.34
CA GLY A 180 -6.07 -19.93 13.41
C GLY A 180 -6.70 -19.60 12.06
N SER A 181 -6.28 -20.28 10.98
CA SER A 181 -6.87 -20.12 9.65
C SER A 181 -6.86 -21.45 8.91
N ARG A 182 -7.83 -21.67 8.02
CA ARG A 182 -8.04 -22.98 7.38
C ARG A 182 -8.13 -24.10 8.44
N ASP A 183 -8.66 -23.77 9.62
CA ASP A 183 -8.77 -24.66 10.78
C ASP A 183 -10.23 -24.71 11.25
N LEU A 184 -10.90 -25.82 10.96
CA LEU A 184 -12.27 -26.07 11.41
C LEU A 184 -12.36 -26.24 12.93
N GLY A 185 -11.24 -26.54 13.61
CA GLY A 185 -11.19 -26.67 15.07
C GLY A 185 -11.33 -25.35 15.84
N CYS A 186 -11.26 -24.20 15.15
CA CYS A 186 -11.55 -22.88 15.73
C CYS A 186 -12.57 -22.09 14.89
N ASP A 187 -13.32 -22.77 14.03
CA ASP A 187 -14.32 -22.19 13.12
C ASP A 187 -13.79 -21.13 12.12
N ASN A 188 -12.46 -21.00 12.00
CA ASN A 188 -11.82 -20.16 10.99
C ASN A 188 -11.51 -21.00 9.74
N GLY A 189 -12.58 -21.36 9.00
CA GLY A 189 -12.52 -22.16 7.78
C GLY A 189 -11.89 -21.45 6.57
N TYR A 190 -11.64 -20.15 6.66
CA TYR A 190 -11.10 -19.30 5.59
C TYR A 190 -9.58 -19.15 5.64
N CYS A 191 -9.00 -18.60 4.58
CA CYS A 191 -7.59 -18.23 4.53
C CYS A 191 -7.41 -16.76 4.88
N SER A 192 -6.47 -16.45 5.79
CA SER A 192 -6.17 -15.06 6.18
C SER A 192 -5.42 -14.23 5.14
N SER A 193 -5.17 -14.77 3.95
CA SER A 193 -4.58 -14.09 2.77
C SER A 193 -3.15 -13.55 2.90
N VAL A 194 -2.67 -13.23 4.11
CA VAL A 194 -1.41 -12.50 4.35
C VAL A 194 -0.32 -13.31 5.04
N CYS A 195 -0.67 -14.41 5.71
CA CYS A 195 0.23 -15.13 6.61
C CYS A 195 1.46 -15.74 5.95
N CYS A 196 1.30 -16.26 4.73
CA CYS A 196 2.43 -16.72 3.94
C CYS A 196 3.43 -15.60 3.63
N MET A 197 2.96 -14.38 3.39
CA MET A 197 3.83 -13.27 2.97
C MET A 197 4.54 -12.58 4.13
N TYR A 198 3.83 -12.31 5.25
CA TYR A 198 4.50 -11.65 6.37
C TYR A 198 5.55 -12.57 7.01
N SER A 199 5.34 -13.88 7.04
CA SER A 199 6.33 -14.82 7.59
C SER A 199 7.55 -14.98 6.68
N ILE A 200 7.39 -14.91 5.36
CA ILE A 200 8.53 -14.80 4.43
C ILE A 200 9.29 -13.49 4.69
N LYS A 201 8.57 -12.37 4.89
CA LYS A 201 9.19 -11.09 5.24
C LYS A 201 9.93 -11.16 6.58
N GLU A 202 9.32 -11.71 7.62
CA GLU A 202 9.90 -11.90 8.96
C GLU A 202 11.13 -12.81 8.90
N ALA A 203 11.10 -13.89 8.14
CA ALA A 203 12.24 -14.77 7.91
C ALA A 203 13.40 -14.04 7.21
N LEU A 204 13.10 -13.23 6.19
CA LEU A 204 14.10 -12.40 5.51
C LEU A 204 14.71 -11.35 6.47
N VAL A 205 13.89 -10.68 7.27
CA VAL A 205 14.37 -9.74 8.31
C VAL A 205 15.27 -10.47 9.30
N ALA A 206 14.90 -11.67 9.76
CA ALA A 206 15.75 -12.46 10.64
C ALA A 206 17.10 -12.83 9.98
N LYS A 207 17.10 -13.18 8.69
CA LYS A 207 18.34 -13.40 7.91
C LYS A 207 19.19 -12.14 7.72
N GLU A 208 18.58 -10.97 7.63
CA GLU A 208 19.30 -9.69 7.58
C GLU A 208 20.00 -9.38 8.92
N HIS A 209 19.40 -9.79 10.05
CA HIS A 209 20.00 -9.63 11.38
C HIS A 209 21.10 -10.67 11.64
N ASP A 210 20.87 -11.93 11.29
CA ASP A 210 21.85 -13.02 11.41
C ASP A 210 21.75 -13.98 10.20
N PRO A 211 22.63 -13.82 9.19
CA PRO A 211 22.62 -14.63 7.97
C PRO A 211 22.76 -16.14 8.20
N GLU A 212 23.38 -16.55 9.31
CA GLU A 212 23.67 -17.95 9.64
C GLU A 212 22.48 -18.67 10.31
N THR A 213 21.41 -17.96 10.65
CA THR A 213 20.21 -18.54 11.28
C THR A 213 19.55 -19.56 10.34
N ASP A 214 19.37 -20.82 10.76
CA ASP A 214 18.59 -21.82 10.01
C ASP A 214 17.10 -21.55 10.21
N ILE A 215 16.38 -21.24 9.12
CA ILE A 215 14.97 -20.87 9.16
C ILE A 215 14.17 -21.84 8.32
N THR A 216 13.11 -22.38 8.90
CA THR A 216 12.16 -23.27 8.21
C THR A 216 10.74 -22.73 8.29
N ILE A 217 10.03 -22.73 7.16
CA ILE A 217 8.62 -22.35 7.07
C ILE A 217 7.80 -23.61 6.76
N TYR A 218 6.94 -24.01 7.69
CA TYR A 218 6.04 -25.16 7.55
C TYR A 218 4.66 -24.75 7.03
N TYR A 219 4.23 -25.31 5.90
CA TYR A 219 3.04 -24.85 5.17
C TYR A 219 2.19 -25.98 4.58
N MET A 220 0.93 -25.67 4.25
CA MET A 220 0.04 -26.56 3.46
C MET A 220 0.08 -26.22 1.97
N ASP A 221 -0.20 -24.95 1.65
CA ASP A 221 -0.06 -24.33 0.33
C ASP A 221 0.59 -22.95 0.54
N ILE A 222 1.61 -22.59 -0.23
CA ILE A 222 2.22 -21.25 -0.10
C ILE A 222 1.49 -20.26 -1.02
N ARG A 223 0.81 -19.31 -0.38
CA ARG A 223 -0.11 -18.36 -1.02
C ARG A 223 0.55 -16.99 -1.21
N THR A 224 1.36 -16.91 -2.27
CA THR A 224 2.10 -15.72 -2.71
C THR A 224 1.53 -15.18 -4.03
N GLN A 225 0.21 -14.94 -4.08
CA GLN A 225 -0.55 -14.56 -5.30
C GLN A 225 -0.46 -13.08 -5.71
N GLY A 226 0.10 -12.20 -4.88
CA GLY A 226 0.27 -10.79 -5.19
C GLY A 226 1.32 -10.55 -6.29
N LYS A 227 1.29 -9.36 -6.87
CA LYS A 227 2.31 -8.90 -7.82
C LYS A 227 3.68 -8.95 -7.15
N GLU A 228 4.65 -9.62 -7.78
CA GLU A 228 6.03 -9.85 -7.26
C GLU A 228 6.15 -10.69 -5.97
N PHE A 229 5.06 -11.29 -5.48
CA PHE A 229 5.11 -12.08 -4.24
C PHE A 229 5.86 -13.42 -4.43
N ASP A 230 5.72 -14.08 -5.59
CA ASP A 230 6.51 -15.27 -5.92
C ASP A 230 8.01 -14.96 -5.99
N LYS A 231 8.42 -13.84 -6.59
CA LYS A 231 9.83 -13.38 -6.60
C LYS A 231 10.39 -13.18 -5.18
N THR A 232 9.55 -12.70 -4.25
CA THR A 232 9.94 -12.51 -2.85
C THR A 232 10.18 -13.85 -2.14
N ARG A 233 9.36 -14.87 -2.43
CA ARG A 233 9.58 -16.25 -1.94
C ARG A 233 10.86 -16.83 -2.51
N GLU A 234 11.07 -16.73 -3.82
CA GLU A 234 12.27 -17.23 -4.50
C GLU A 234 13.55 -16.59 -3.92
N ARG A 235 13.50 -15.30 -3.59
CA ARG A 235 14.60 -14.63 -2.88
C ARG A 235 14.86 -15.21 -1.49
N ALA A 236 13.81 -15.55 -0.74
CA ALA A 236 13.96 -16.18 0.58
C ALA A 236 14.57 -17.58 0.47
N GLU A 237 14.15 -18.38 -0.52
CA GLU A 237 14.76 -19.68 -0.83
C GLU A 237 16.25 -19.53 -1.19
N ALA A 238 16.59 -18.54 -2.03
CA ALA A 238 17.98 -18.24 -2.39
C ALA A 238 18.84 -17.77 -1.19
N MET A 239 18.22 -17.23 -0.14
CA MET A 239 18.87 -16.88 1.14
C MET A 239 18.92 -18.06 2.13
N GLY A 240 18.52 -19.26 1.71
CA GLY A 240 18.59 -20.48 2.52
C GLY A 240 17.40 -20.69 3.46
N VAL A 241 16.30 -19.97 3.29
CA VAL A 241 15.05 -20.27 4.03
C VAL A 241 14.44 -21.55 3.44
N ARG A 242 14.22 -22.56 4.29
CA ARG A 242 13.63 -23.84 3.89
C ARG A 242 12.11 -23.77 3.93
N PHE A 243 11.45 -24.35 2.94
CA PHE A 243 9.99 -24.48 2.89
C PHE A 243 9.62 -25.96 2.97
N VAL A 244 8.90 -26.35 4.03
CA VAL A 244 8.49 -27.73 4.26
C VAL A 244 6.99 -27.83 4.15
N ARG A 245 6.51 -28.63 3.20
CA ARG A 245 5.07 -28.87 3.02
C ARG A 245 4.56 -29.86 4.05
N ALA A 246 4.20 -29.35 5.23
CA ALA A 246 3.59 -30.12 6.29
C ALA A 246 2.72 -29.21 7.17
N ARG A 247 1.57 -29.74 7.63
CA ARG A 247 0.84 -29.15 8.74
C ARG A 247 1.43 -29.70 10.03
N VAL A 248 2.04 -28.82 10.83
CA VAL A 248 2.59 -29.20 12.13
C VAL A 248 1.46 -29.67 13.05
N ALA A 249 1.66 -30.83 13.68
CA ALA A 249 0.69 -31.44 14.57
C ALA A 249 0.80 -30.91 16.01
N ASP A 250 2.04 -30.76 16.50
CA ASP A 250 2.31 -30.35 17.88
C ASP A 250 3.70 -29.72 18.03
N VAL A 251 3.85 -28.87 19.05
CA VAL A 251 5.11 -28.23 19.47
C VAL A 251 5.29 -28.51 20.96
N THR A 252 6.36 -29.23 21.30
CA THR A 252 6.63 -29.65 22.68
C THR A 252 7.98 -29.16 23.17
N PRO A 253 8.11 -28.71 24.43
CA PRO A 253 9.42 -28.47 25.03
C PRO A 253 10.29 -29.73 24.95
N TRP A 254 11.56 -29.56 24.59
CA TRP A 254 12.54 -30.64 24.49
C TRP A 254 13.92 -30.11 24.87
N GLU A 255 14.36 -30.45 26.09
CA GLU A 255 15.58 -29.89 26.69
C GLU A 255 15.54 -28.35 26.74
N ASN A 256 16.52 -27.67 26.16
CA ASN A 256 16.57 -26.20 26.02
C ASN A 256 16.02 -25.72 24.66
N GLN A 257 15.24 -26.55 23.97
CA GLN A 257 14.71 -26.33 22.62
C GLN A 257 13.22 -26.70 22.55
N LEU A 258 12.65 -26.46 21.38
CA LEU A 258 11.27 -26.77 21.01
C LEU A 258 11.28 -27.84 19.91
N ARG A 259 10.60 -28.96 20.15
CA ARG A 259 10.47 -30.05 19.18
C ARG A 259 9.15 -29.95 18.43
N LEU A 260 9.25 -29.78 17.11
CA LEU A 260 8.12 -29.84 16.18
C LEU A 260 7.85 -31.28 15.74
N THR A 261 6.57 -31.67 15.67
CA THR A 261 6.13 -32.96 15.12
C THR A 261 5.28 -32.73 13.88
N TYR A 262 5.65 -33.36 12.76
CA TYR A 262 4.93 -33.20 11.49
C TYR A 262 5.05 -34.45 10.60
N SER A 263 4.20 -34.50 9.57
CA SER A 263 4.21 -35.54 8.54
C SER A 263 4.34 -34.94 7.15
N THR A 264 5.08 -35.62 6.29
CA THR A 264 5.26 -35.27 4.86
C THR A 264 4.32 -36.07 3.98
N LEU A 265 4.21 -35.69 2.69
CA LEU A 265 3.27 -36.31 1.76
C LEU A 265 3.55 -37.80 1.50
N ASP A 266 4.81 -38.22 1.58
CA ASP A 266 5.25 -39.62 1.47
C ASP A 266 4.89 -40.48 2.70
N GLY A 267 4.18 -39.91 3.68
CA GLY A 267 3.79 -40.59 4.92
C GLY A 267 4.88 -40.66 5.98
N SER A 268 6.06 -40.06 5.74
CA SER A 268 7.12 -40.01 6.76
C SER A 268 6.72 -39.12 7.93
N HIS A 269 7.16 -39.50 9.13
CA HIS A 269 7.00 -38.71 10.36
C HIS A 269 8.35 -38.16 10.80
N ALA A 270 8.41 -36.86 11.04
CA ALA A 270 9.65 -36.17 11.39
C ALA A 270 9.53 -35.40 12.70
N PHE A 271 10.67 -35.30 13.38
CA PHE A 271 10.85 -34.53 14.61
C PHE A 271 12.06 -33.63 14.42
N GLU A 272 11.87 -32.33 14.55
CA GLU A 272 12.95 -31.36 14.34
C GLU A 272 13.00 -30.34 15.50
N PRO A 273 14.18 -30.08 16.08
CA PRO A 273 14.33 -29.15 17.19
C PRO A 273 14.67 -27.73 16.75
N TYR A 274 14.13 -26.76 17.46
CA TYR A 274 14.26 -25.32 17.18
C TYR A 274 14.49 -24.53 18.46
N ASP A 275 15.16 -23.38 18.34
CA ASP A 275 15.39 -22.49 19.48
C ASP A 275 14.18 -21.60 19.77
N MET A 276 13.45 -21.23 18.71
CA MET A 276 12.24 -20.43 18.80
C MET A 276 11.27 -20.81 17.69
N VAL A 277 9.98 -20.78 18.01
CA VAL A 277 8.89 -21.11 17.09
C VAL A 277 7.98 -19.90 16.96
N VAL A 278 7.77 -19.47 15.72
CA VAL A 278 6.88 -18.36 15.37
C VAL A 278 5.58 -18.92 14.80
N LEU A 279 4.48 -18.64 15.48
CA LEU A 279 3.13 -18.96 15.06
C LEU A 279 2.64 -17.87 14.11
N SER A 280 2.55 -18.18 12.81
CA SER A 280 2.00 -17.25 11.82
C SER A 280 0.48 -17.17 11.98
N VAL A 281 0.03 -16.26 12.85
CA VAL A 281 -1.38 -16.11 13.25
C VAL A 281 -2.25 -15.44 12.19
N GLY A 282 -3.44 -16.00 11.96
CA GLY A 282 -4.45 -15.44 11.05
C GLY A 282 -5.07 -14.11 11.52
N MET A 283 -6.00 -13.60 10.73
CA MET A 283 -6.81 -12.41 11.00
C MET A 283 -8.24 -12.83 11.33
N GLU A 284 -8.74 -12.55 12.54
CA GLU A 284 -10.15 -12.72 12.88
C GLU A 284 -10.97 -11.46 12.55
N SER A 285 -12.29 -11.55 12.59
CA SER A 285 -13.13 -10.35 12.60
C SER A 285 -12.89 -9.53 13.88
N PRO A 286 -13.16 -8.21 13.88
CA PRO A 286 -13.03 -7.39 15.09
C PRO A 286 -13.78 -7.99 16.27
N ARG A 287 -13.21 -7.89 17.48
CA ARG A 287 -13.81 -8.47 18.70
C ARG A 287 -15.25 -8.03 18.96
N ASP A 288 -15.59 -6.78 18.62
CA ASP A 288 -16.95 -6.23 18.72
C ASP A 288 -17.69 -6.18 17.37
N ALA A 289 -17.39 -7.09 16.42
CA ALA A 289 -18.01 -7.08 15.10
C ALA A 289 -19.54 -7.10 15.14
N ARG A 290 -20.13 -7.90 16.04
CA ARG A 290 -21.58 -7.97 16.26
C ARG A 290 -22.14 -6.67 16.84
N GLY A 291 -21.47 -6.07 17.82
CA GLY A 291 -21.87 -4.76 18.35
C GLY A 291 -21.77 -3.67 17.29
N ILE A 292 -20.74 -3.68 16.43
CA ILE A 292 -20.64 -2.78 15.28
C ILE A 292 -21.83 -2.99 14.33
N ALA A 293 -22.16 -4.24 14.01
CA ALA A 293 -23.30 -4.59 13.16
C ALA A 293 -24.63 -4.11 13.74
N GLU A 294 -24.88 -4.33 15.03
CA GLU A 294 -26.08 -3.85 15.73
C GLU A 294 -26.19 -2.31 15.70
N LYS A 295 -25.09 -1.61 16.01
CA LYS A 295 -25.05 -0.13 16.04
C LYS A 295 -25.21 0.51 14.67
N THR A 296 -24.78 -0.17 13.61
CA THR A 296 -24.75 0.34 12.24
C THR A 296 -25.86 -0.23 11.35
N GLY A 297 -26.54 -1.30 11.77
CA GLY A 297 -27.58 -1.98 11.00
C GLY A 297 -27.04 -2.72 9.76
N VAL A 298 -25.78 -3.14 9.76
CA VAL A 298 -25.19 -3.93 8.67
C VAL A 298 -25.23 -5.43 8.99
N GLU A 299 -25.23 -6.26 7.97
CA GLU A 299 -25.19 -7.71 8.10
C GLU A 299 -23.75 -8.24 8.06
N LEU A 300 -23.49 -9.29 8.85
CA LEU A 300 -22.22 -10.00 8.85
C LEU A 300 -22.32 -11.31 8.06
N ASN A 301 -21.18 -11.82 7.59
CA ASN A 301 -21.07 -13.16 7.01
C ASN A 301 -20.94 -14.21 8.12
N SER A 302 -20.80 -15.49 7.74
CA SER A 302 -20.69 -16.61 8.70
C SER A 302 -19.46 -16.56 9.61
N TYR A 303 -18.49 -15.71 9.32
CA TYR A 303 -17.26 -15.52 10.11
C TYR A 303 -17.24 -14.17 10.84
N ASP A 304 -18.39 -13.53 10.99
CA ASP A 304 -18.55 -12.23 11.65
C ASP A 304 -17.80 -11.06 10.95
N PHE A 305 -17.39 -11.20 9.68
CA PHE A 305 -16.92 -10.07 8.85
C PHE A 305 -18.10 -9.37 8.18
N CYS A 306 -17.93 -8.11 7.75
CA CYS A 306 -18.98 -7.37 7.06
C CYS A 306 -19.39 -8.08 5.75
N ARG A 307 -20.68 -8.35 5.57
CA ARG A 307 -21.19 -9.02 4.37
C ARG A 307 -21.26 -8.05 3.19
N THR A 308 -20.67 -8.45 2.06
CA THR A 308 -20.70 -7.73 0.77
C THR A 308 -21.01 -8.70 -0.38
N SER A 309 -21.11 -8.20 -1.61
CA SER A 309 -21.32 -9.03 -2.82
C SER A 309 -20.14 -8.95 -3.80
N THR A 310 -20.05 -9.88 -4.76
CA THR A 310 -18.98 -9.89 -5.79
C THR A 310 -18.95 -8.59 -6.60
N PHE A 311 -20.13 -8.06 -6.97
CA PHE A 311 -20.25 -6.90 -7.85
C PHE A 311 -20.30 -5.56 -7.11
N THR A 312 -20.52 -5.58 -5.80
CA THR A 312 -20.49 -4.41 -4.92
C THR A 312 -19.62 -4.71 -3.68
N PRO A 313 -18.30 -4.87 -3.86
CA PRO A 313 -17.42 -5.43 -2.83
C PRO A 313 -17.20 -4.53 -1.61
N LEU A 314 -17.68 -3.27 -1.65
CA LEU A 314 -17.55 -2.29 -0.57
C LEU A 314 -18.90 -1.80 -0.03
N GLU A 315 -20.01 -2.16 -0.69
CA GLU A 315 -21.34 -1.78 -0.23
C GLU A 315 -21.85 -2.80 0.78
N THR A 316 -22.31 -2.30 1.93
CA THR A 316 -22.89 -3.13 2.98
C THR A 316 -24.38 -3.38 2.70
N SER A 317 -25.05 -4.15 3.56
CA SER A 317 -26.52 -4.33 3.48
C SER A 317 -27.32 -3.05 3.79
N ARG A 318 -26.69 -2.00 4.34
CA ARG A 318 -27.31 -0.69 4.59
C ARG A 318 -26.76 0.34 3.62
N GLU A 319 -27.62 0.86 2.74
CA GLU A 319 -27.27 1.94 1.81
C GLU A 319 -26.65 3.11 2.57
N GLY A 320 -25.62 3.75 2.00
CA GLY A 320 -24.88 4.86 2.61
C GLY A 320 -23.87 4.46 3.69
N VAL A 321 -23.84 3.18 4.09
CA VAL A 321 -22.78 2.59 4.92
C VAL A 321 -21.90 1.71 4.04
N ILE A 322 -20.62 2.03 4.01
CA ILE A 322 -19.58 1.44 3.15
C ILE A 322 -18.58 0.73 4.06
N VAL A 323 -17.95 -0.35 3.60
CA VAL A 323 -16.88 -1.03 4.33
C VAL A 323 -15.56 -0.95 3.56
N ALA A 324 -14.44 -0.84 4.28
CA ALA A 324 -13.09 -0.89 3.69
C ALA A 324 -12.09 -1.57 4.63
N GLY A 325 -11.08 -2.22 4.04
CA GLY A 325 -9.98 -2.84 4.78
C GLY A 325 -10.34 -4.22 5.32
N ALA A 326 -9.66 -4.62 6.40
CA ALA A 326 -9.72 -5.99 6.90
C ALA A 326 -11.10 -6.42 7.45
N PHE A 327 -12.01 -5.48 7.76
CA PHE A 327 -13.36 -5.81 8.20
C PHE A 327 -14.25 -6.37 7.09
N GLN A 328 -13.95 -6.05 5.82
CA GLN A 328 -14.60 -6.68 4.68
C GLN A 328 -14.09 -8.13 4.47
N GLY A 329 -12.89 -8.44 4.97
CA GLY A 329 -12.26 -9.76 4.89
C GLY A 329 -10.73 -9.67 4.97
N PRO A 330 -10.02 -10.79 5.24
CA PRO A 330 -8.56 -10.79 5.40
C PRO A 330 -7.81 -10.35 4.14
N LYS A 331 -6.95 -9.34 4.27
CA LYS A 331 -6.21 -8.74 3.14
C LYS A 331 -4.97 -7.96 3.60
N ASP A 332 -4.13 -7.61 2.64
CA ASP A 332 -2.90 -6.85 2.88
C ASP A 332 -3.11 -5.32 2.84
N ILE A 333 -2.01 -4.58 3.03
CA ILE A 333 -1.98 -3.12 3.04
C ILE A 333 -2.32 -2.54 1.65
N PRO A 334 -1.68 -2.95 0.53
CA PRO A 334 -2.04 -2.47 -0.81
C PRO A 334 -3.54 -2.58 -1.12
N GLU A 335 -4.16 -3.72 -0.80
CA GLU A 335 -5.59 -3.93 -1.03
C GLU A 335 -6.43 -3.06 -0.08
N SER A 336 -6.05 -2.94 1.18
CA SER A 336 -6.75 -2.07 2.15
C SER A 336 -6.71 -0.59 1.74
N VAL A 337 -5.56 -0.09 1.26
CA VAL A 337 -5.41 1.29 0.76
C VAL A 337 -6.22 1.52 -0.51
N THR A 338 -6.28 0.51 -1.39
CA THR A 338 -7.13 0.52 -2.58
C THR A 338 -8.61 0.63 -2.18
N GLN A 339 -9.09 -0.23 -1.28
CA GLN A 339 -10.47 -0.19 -0.79
C GLN A 339 -10.81 1.12 -0.08
N ALA A 340 -9.89 1.68 0.73
CA ALA A 340 -10.09 2.97 1.37
C ALA A 340 -10.28 4.11 0.35
N SER A 341 -9.48 4.11 -0.72
CA SER A 341 -9.59 5.08 -1.82
C SER A 341 -10.91 4.92 -2.57
N ALA A 342 -11.34 3.68 -2.83
CA ALA A 342 -12.61 3.36 -3.45
C ALA A 342 -13.81 3.78 -2.60
N ALA A 343 -13.80 3.45 -1.31
CA ALA A 343 -14.84 3.83 -0.35
C ALA A 343 -14.99 5.35 -0.25
N ALA A 344 -13.88 6.09 -0.25
CA ALA A 344 -13.89 7.56 -0.33
C ALA A 344 -14.55 8.06 -1.64
N GLY A 345 -14.30 7.41 -2.77
CA GLY A 345 -14.96 7.73 -4.04
C GLY A 345 -16.46 7.48 -4.04
N ILE A 346 -16.91 6.36 -3.46
CA ILE A 346 -18.34 6.05 -3.30
C ILE A 346 -19.00 7.10 -2.42
N ALA A 347 -18.41 7.42 -1.25
CA ALA A 347 -18.91 8.46 -0.35
C ALA A 347 -18.94 9.85 -1.03
N ALA A 348 -17.90 10.20 -1.79
CA ALA A 348 -17.85 11.46 -2.54
C ALA A 348 -18.90 11.54 -3.65
N GLY A 349 -19.32 10.40 -4.21
CA GLY A 349 -20.46 10.31 -5.14
C GLY A 349 -21.79 10.59 -4.45
N LEU A 350 -22.03 9.96 -3.30
CA LEU A 350 -23.23 10.20 -2.48
C LEU A 350 -23.34 11.67 -2.04
N LEU A 351 -22.21 12.29 -1.71
CA LEU A 351 -22.10 13.67 -1.23
C LEU A 351 -21.87 14.71 -2.33
N ALA A 352 -21.97 14.34 -3.61
CA ALA A 352 -21.58 15.21 -4.71
C ALA A 352 -22.36 16.55 -4.75
N ARG A 353 -23.62 16.57 -4.28
CA ARG A 353 -24.46 17.79 -4.23
C ARG A 353 -24.06 18.77 -3.13
N GLN A 354 -23.42 18.29 -2.07
CA GLN A 354 -22.96 19.06 -0.92
C GLN A 354 -21.47 19.42 -1.03
N ARG A 355 -20.79 19.00 -2.11
CA ARG A 355 -19.37 19.26 -2.33
C ARG A 355 -19.10 20.77 -2.26
N GLY A 356 -18.05 21.15 -1.52
CA GLY A 356 -17.67 22.55 -1.31
C GLY A 356 -18.37 23.21 -0.11
N GLN A 357 -19.41 22.60 0.46
CA GLN A 357 -20.10 23.12 1.64
C GLN A 357 -19.43 22.57 2.91
N GLY A 358 -19.29 23.42 3.94
CA GLY A 358 -18.69 23.03 5.22
C GLY A 358 -17.17 22.82 5.19
N ILE A 359 -16.48 23.29 4.15
CA ILE A 359 -15.01 23.28 4.12
C ILE A 359 -14.49 24.43 5.00
N VAL A 360 -13.74 24.08 6.04
CA VAL A 360 -12.95 25.06 6.80
C VAL A 360 -11.62 25.23 6.06
N HIS A 361 -11.46 26.37 5.38
CA HIS A 361 -10.19 26.73 4.78
C HIS A 361 -9.24 27.23 5.87
N LYS A 362 -8.08 26.58 6.01
CA LYS A 362 -7.01 27.08 6.85
C LYS A 362 -6.52 28.41 6.28
N SER A 363 -6.60 29.47 7.07
CA SER A 363 -6.01 30.77 6.72
C SER A 363 -4.56 30.81 7.18
N TYR A 364 -3.69 31.32 6.32
CA TYR A 364 -2.28 31.56 6.65
C TYR A 364 -2.07 33.07 6.89
N PRO A 365 -1.09 33.46 7.73
CA PRO A 365 -0.61 34.84 7.77
C PRO A 365 -0.13 35.31 6.40
N GLU A 366 -0.07 36.63 6.18
CA GLU A 366 0.55 37.18 4.97
C GLU A 366 2.02 36.77 4.88
N GLU A 367 2.46 36.45 3.66
CA GLU A 367 3.84 36.07 3.39
C GLU A 367 4.76 37.28 3.62
N GLN A 368 5.78 37.10 4.45
CA GLN A 368 6.79 38.12 4.72
C GLN A 368 7.56 38.44 3.43
N PRO A 369 7.83 39.72 3.13
CA PRO A 369 8.67 40.08 2.00
C PRO A 369 10.09 39.51 2.17
N ASP A 370 10.76 39.22 1.05
CA ASP A 370 12.16 38.81 1.09
C ASP A 370 13.02 40.01 1.53
N ASP A 371 13.60 39.91 2.72
CA ASP A 371 14.53 40.91 3.26
C ASP A 371 15.90 40.77 2.57
N GLU A 372 16.64 41.88 2.44
CA GLU A 372 18.02 41.86 1.91
C GLU A 372 19.00 41.20 2.90
N GLU A 373 18.74 41.27 4.22
CA GLU A 373 19.58 40.62 5.23
C GLU A 373 19.17 39.14 5.41
N VAL A 374 20.09 38.21 5.13
CA VAL A 374 19.87 36.76 5.31
C VAL A 374 19.92 36.37 6.80
N ARG A 375 18.84 35.75 7.30
CA ARG A 375 18.66 35.36 8.70
C ARG A 375 18.18 33.90 8.78
N ILE A 376 19.12 33.00 9.04
CA ILE A 376 18.94 31.55 9.04
C ILE A 376 18.73 31.04 10.46
N GLY A 377 17.70 30.21 10.64
CA GLY A 377 17.54 29.38 11.84
C GLY A 377 17.87 27.92 11.57
N VAL A 378 18.76 27.32 12.37
CA VAL A 378 19.14 25.91 12.25
C VAL A 378 18.53 25.08 13.38
N PHE A 379 17.84 24.00 13.03
CA PHE A 379 17.18 23.10 13.98
C PHE A 379 17.71 21.68 13.81
N VAL A 380 18.36 21.13 14.83
CA VAL A 380 18.96 19.78 14.78
C VAL A 380 18.11 18.78 15.58
N CYS A 381 17.69 17.68 14.96
CA CYS A 381 16.77 16.72 15.55
C CYS A 381 17.52 15.52 16.13
N HIS A 382 17.14 15.08 17.34
CA HIS A 382 17.60 13.80 17.89
C HIS A 382 16.84 12.60 17.33
N CYS A 383 15.59 12.81 16.90
CA CYS A 383 14.67 11.76 16.46
C CYS A 383 14.59 10.61 17.48
N GLY A 384 14.55 10.98 18.77
CA GLY A 384 14.74 10.06 19.89
C GLY A 384 16.15 9.45 19.84
N ILE A 385 16.22 8.13 19.73
CA ILE A 385 17.50 7.43 19.57
C ILE A 385 17.92 7.24 18.11
N ASN A 386 17.07 7.56 17.12
CA ASN A 386 17.40 7.26 15.72
C ASN A 386 18.58 8.08 15.19
N ILE A 387 18.73 9.32 15.65
CA ILE A 387 19.91 10.16 15.35
C ILE A 387 20.78 10.24 16.60
N GLY A 388 20.19 10.59 17.75
CA GLY A 388 20.93 10.88 18.99
C GLY A 388 21.67 9.69 19.62
N SER A 389 21.46 8.43 19.18
CA SER A 389 22.27 7.30 19.66
C SER A 389 23.59 7.11 18.91
N VAL A 390 23.74 7.75 17.75
CA VAL A 390 24.93 7.60 16.88
C VAL A 390 25.60 8.96 16.67
N VAL A 391 24.82 9.98 16.35
CA VAL A 391 25.32 11.34 16.11
C VAL A 391 25.26 12.14 17.41
N ASN A 392 26.36 12.80 17.77
CA ASN A 392 26.37 13.77 18.86
C ASN A 392 25.67 15.05 18.42
N VAL A 393 24.34 15.07 18.56
CA VAL A 393 23.47 16.16 18.12
C VAL A 393 23.83 17.52 18.72
N PRO A 394 24.12 17.65 20.03
CA PRO A 394 24.59 18.92 20.61
C PRO A 394 25.86 19.45 19.93
N GLN A 395 26.80 18.58 19.59
CA GLN A 395 28.02 19.00 18.89
C GLN A 395 27.74 19.49 17.46
N VAL A 396 26.79 18.86 16.76
CA VAL A 396 26.36 19.31 15.42
C VAL A 396 25.69 20.68 15.50
N GLU A 397 24.80 20.88 16.47
CA GLU A 397 24.11 22.13 16.72
C GLU A 397 25.08 23.27 17.05
N GLN A 398 25.99 23.05 18.01
CA GLN A 398 26.99 24.04 18.42
C GLN A 398 27.92 24.43 17.26
N SER A 399 28.22 23.50 16.35
CA SER A 399 29.08 23.80 15.20
C SER A 399 28.50 24.85 14.24
N THR A 400 27.21 25.19 14.36
CA THR A 400 26.54 26.21 13.54
C THR A 400 26.69 27.63 14.09
N GLU A 401 27.17 27.76 15.33
CA GLU A 401 27.43 29.06 15.95
C GLU A 401 28.47 29.84 15.13
N GLY A 402 28.18 31.11 14.85
CA GLY A 402 29.07 31.99 14.09
C GLY A 402 29.12 31.73 12.57
N MET A 403 28.38 30.75 12.04
CA MET A 403 28.25 30.58 10.59
C MET A 403 27.55 31.79 9.95
N GLU A 404 28.01 32.20 8.77
CA GLU A 404 27.48 33.38 8.09
C GLU A 404 25.98 33.26 7.80
N GLY A 405 25.20 34.23 8.29
CA GLY A 405 23.74 34.27 8.16
C GLY A 405 22.98 33.47 9.23
N VAL A 406 23.62 32.65 10.07
CA VAL A 406 22.95 31.94 11.17
C VAL A 406 22.74 32.88 12.34
N VAL A 407 21.47 33.10 12.70
CA VAL A 407 21.08 34.00 13.82
C VAL A 407 20.38 33.27 14.96
N TYR A 408 20.02 32.00 14.74
CA TYR A 408 19.43 31.12 15.74
C TYR A 408 19.81 29.67 15.45
N HIS A 409 20.18 28.93 16.48
CA HIS A 409 20.37 27.49 16.40
C HIS A 409 19.85 26.82 17.67
N THR A 410 19.31 25.61 17.53
CA THR A 410 18.85 24.79 18.66
C THR A 410 18.76 23.34 18.24
N ASP A 411 18.81 22.44 19.22
CA ASP A 411 18.42 21.05 19.05
C ASP A 411 17.01 20.80 19.58
N SER A 412 16.41 19.67 19.17
CA SER A 412 15.09 19.25 19.63
C SER A 412 14.96 17.73 19.58
N LEU A 413 14.22 17.15 20.54
CA LEU A 413 14.09 15.69 20.60
C LEU A 413 13.39 15.12 19.36
N TYR A 414 12.30 15.79 18.93
CA TYR A 414 11.53 15.44 17.73
C TYR A 414 11.06 16.70 17.00
N SER A 415 11.82 17.20 16.02
CA SER A 415 11.44 18.44 15.31
C SER A 415 10.10 18.35 14.56
N CYS A 416 9.65 17.14 14.18
CA CYS A 416 8.36 16.94 13.51
C CYS A 416 7.16 16.88 14.47
N SER A 417 7.39 16.90 15.78
CA SER A 417 6.30 16.95 16.77
C SER A 417 5.54 18.27 16.69
N GLN A 418 4.30 18.28 17.17
CA GLN A 418 3.42 19.44 17.08
C GLN A 418 3.93 20.61 17.95
N ASP A 419 4.43 20.31 19.15
CA ASP A 419 5.08 21.27 20.04
C ASP A 419 6.35 21.86 19.42
N ALA A 420 7.21 21.04 18.81
CA ALA A 420 8.39 21.56 18.12
C ALA A 420 8.04 22.45 16.92
N GLN A 421 6.94 22.17 16.22
CA GLN A 421 6.45 23.04 15.15
C GLN A 421 5.92 24.39 15.69
N GLU A 422 5.24 24.41 16.83
CA GLU A 422 4.84 25.69 17.46
C GLU A 422 6.06 26.50 17.91
N VAL A 423 7.05 25.85 18.54
CA VAL A 423 8.32 26.50 18.91
C VAL A 423 9.05 27.01 17.67
N LEU A 424 9.11 26.24 16.58
CA LEU A 424 9.69 26.67 15.30
C LEU A 424 9.00 27.95 14.80
N LYS A 425 7.67 28.02 14.83
CA LYS A 425 6.91 29.22 14.41
C LYS A 425 7.18 30.42 15.32
N GLU A 426 7.28 30.20 16.63
CA GLU A 426 7.65 31.25 17.59
C GLU A 426 9.05 31.79 17.29
N LYS A 427 10.05 30.91 17.12
CA LYS A 427 11.43 31.29 16.83
C LYS A 427 11.60 31.97 15.49
N ILE A 428 10.83 31.59 14.47
CA ILE A 428 10.77 32.31 13.20
C ILE A 428 10.39 33.78 13.43
N ARG A 429 9.38 34.04 14.26
CA ARG A 429 8.91 35.40 14.55
C ARG A 429 9.87 36.16 15.48
N GLU A 430 10.33 35.52 16.55
CA GLU A 430 11.21 36.11 17.56
C GLU A 430 12.54 36.58 16.96
N HIS A 431 13.19 35.72 16.16
CA HIS A 431 14.50 36.00 15.57
C HIS A 431 14.44 36.62 14.17
N ARG A 432 13.21 36.85 13.64
CA ARG A 432 12.95 37.32 12.28
C ARG A 432 13.68 36.46 11.25
N LEU A 433 13.52 35.15 11.36
CA LEU A 433 14.14 34.20 10.45
C LEU A 433 13.47 34.33 9.08
N ASN A 434 14.26 34.38 8.02
CA ASN A 434 13.77 34.34 6.64
C ASN A 434 14.26 33.13 5.86
N ARG A 435 15.09 32.27 6.48
CA ARG A 435 15.52 30.96 5.96
C ARG A 435 15.54 29.95 7.11
N VAL A 436 15.17 28.70 6.84
CA VAL A 436 15.15 27.64 7.85
C VAL A 436 15.95 26.42 7.37
N VAL A 437 16.84 25.90 8.21
CA VAL A 437 17.58 24.66 7.98
C VAL A 437 17.17 23.64 9.02
N ILE A 438 16.71 22.46 8.60
CA ILE A 438 16.28 21.39 9.51
C ILE A 438 17.13 20.15 9.29
N ALA A 439 17.99 19.84 10.26
CA ALA A 439 18.84 18.66 10.24
C ALA A 439 18.16 17.49 10.96
N ALA A 440 17.56 16.58 10.18
CA ALA A 440 16.73 15.51 10.70
C ALA A 440 16.70 14.30 9.75
N CYS A 441 15.49 13.85 9.39
CA CYS A 441 15.21 12.74 8.48
C CYS A 441 15.23 13.15 7.00
N SER A 442 14.90 12.21 6.12
CA SER A 442 14.77 12.49 4.68
C SER A 442 13.75 13.59 4.34
N PRO A 443 14.08 14.53 3.42
CA PRO A 443 13.13 15.52 2.88
C PRO A 443 11.91 14.87 2.22
N ARG A 444 12.07 13.66 1.66
CA ARG A 444 10.96 12.90 1.06
C ARG A 444 9.83 12.59 2.04
N THR A 445 10.11 12.62 3.34
CA THR A 445 9.15 12.26 4.39
C THR A 445 8.50 13.50 5.01
N HIS A 446 9.30 14.46 5.49
CA HIS A 446 8.80 15.54 6.34
C HIS A 446 9.02 16.96 5.78
N GLU A 447 9.63 17.14 4.60
CA GLU A 447 9.74 18.48 4.01
C GLU A 447 8.35 19.12 3.81
N PRO A 448 7.32 18.41 3.29
CA PRO A 448 5.98 19.00 3.17
C PRO A 448 5.38 19.46 4.51
N LEU A 449 5.72 18.79 5.62
CA LEU A 449 5.26 19.16 6.96
C LEU A 449 5.87 20.51 7.40
N PHE A 450 7.19 20.64 7.27
CA PHE A 450 7.88 21.88 7.65
C PHE A 450 7.56 23.02 6.69
N GLN A 451 7.36 22.74 5.40
CA GLN A 451 6.84 23.70 4.44
C GLN A 451 5.49 24.30 4.87
N GLU A 452 4.57 23.48 5.40
CA GLU A 452 3.32 23.99 5.98
C GLU A 452 3.54 24.75 7.29
N THR A 453 4.52 24.34 8.10
CA THR A 453 4.89 25.08 9.33
C THR A 453 5.42 26.48 9.00
N LEU A 454 6.23 26.62 7.94
CA LEU A 454 6.71 27.91 7.45
C LEU A 454 5.56 28.79 7.00
N LYS A 455 4.60 28.24 6.25
CA LYS A 455 3.39 28.98 5.85
C LYS A 455 2.59 29.46 7.05
N ASP A 456 2.45 28.64 8.09
CA ASP A 456 1.80 29.03 9.35
C ASP A 456 2.58 30.13 10.12
N ALA A 457 3.88 30.28 9.86
CA ALA A 457 4.70 31.36 10.39
C ALA A 457 4.68 32.64 9.52
N GLY A 458 4.09 32.59 8.32
CA GLY A 458 4.13 33.66 7.33
C GLY A 458 5.40 33.67 6.46
N LEU A 459 6.15 32.56 6.40
CA LEU A 459 7.28 32.41 5.48
C LEU A 459 6.89 31.65 4.20
N ASN A 460 7.53 32.00 3.09
CA ASN A 460 7.41 31.23 1.86
C ASN A 460 7.88 29.79 2.10
N ARG A 461 7.06 28.81 1.68
CA ARG A 461 7.34 27.39 1.91
C ARG A 461 8.68 26.92 1.31
N SER A 462 9.22 27.63 0.33
CA SER A 462 10.45 27.23 -0.37
C SER A 462 11.73 27.71 0.34
N LEU A 463 11.61 28.48 1.43
CA LEU A 463 12.74 29.03 2.19
C LEU A 463 13.25 28.05 3.25
N ILE A 464 13.29 26.77 2.90
CA ILE A 464 13.69 25.67 3.76
C ILE A 464 14.70 24.76 3.07
N GLU A 465 15.73 24.33 3.80
CA GLU A 465 16.61 23.23 3.40
C GLU A 465 16.58 22.13 4.47
N MET A 466 16.17 20.93 4.08
CA MET A 466 16.25 19.76 4.96
C MET A 466 17.58 19.02 4.79
N VAL A 467 18.25 18.76 5.90
CA VAL A 467 19.53 18.04 5.96
C VAL A 467 19.27 16.64 6.50
N ASN A 468 19.55 15.63 5.69
CA ASN A 468 19.29 14.24 6.04
C ASN A 468 20.44 13.65 6.85
N ILE A 469 20.43 13.86 8.17
CA ILE A 469 21.42 13.30 9.11
C ILE A 469 20.96 11.98 9.74
N ARG A 470 19.82 11.43 9.30
CA ARG A 470 19.32 10.13 9.76
C ARG A 470 19.55 9.02 8.73
N ASP A 471 18.73 9.03 7.67
CA ASP A 471 18.70 7.97 6.67
C ASP A 471 20.01 7.92 5.85
N GLN A 472 20.72 9.06 5.72
CA GLN A 472 22.01 9.16 5.03
C GLN A 472 23.21 9.29 5.97
N CYS A 473 22.99 9.27 7.30
CA CYS A 473 24.07 9.37 8.26
C CYS A 473 23.88 8.40 9.44
N SER A 474 23.10 8.74 10.47
CA SER A 474 23.04 7.95 11.71
C SER A 474 22.70 6.46 11.49
N TRP A 475 21.74 6.14 10.62
CA TRP A 475 21.31 4.75 10.39
C TRP A 475 22.33 3.88 9.65
N VAL A 476 23.21 4.51 8.87
CA VAL A 476 24.18 3.79 8.03
C VAL A 476 25.61 3.82 8.60
N HIS A 477 25.85 4.61 9.65
CA HIS A 477 27.15 4.76 10.32
C HIS A 477 27.08 4.44 11.82
N ALA A 478 26.19 3.53 12.23
CA ALA A 478 25.98 3.19 13.64
C ALA A 478 27.25 2.67 14.36
N SER A 479 28.20 2.09 13.61
CA SER A 479 29.50 1.63 14.12
C SER A 479 30.58 2.72 14.16
N GLU A 480 30.33 3.91 13.61
CA GLU A 480 31.32 4.98 13.45
C GLU A 480 30.75 6.34 13.93
N PRO A 481 30.36 6.47 15.22
CA PRO A 481 29.62 7.63 15.74
C PRO A 481 30.36 8.96 15.60
N ASP A 482 31.69 8.98 15.77
CA ASP A 482 32.50 10.19 15.62
C ASP A 482 32.49 10.67 14.15
N ALA A 483 32.71 9.75 13.21
CA ALA A 483 32.65 10.06 11.77
C ALA A 483 31.23 10.44 11.32
N ALA A 484 30.19 9.82 11.90
CA ALA A 484 28.80 10.20 11.67
C ALA A 484 28.50 11.63 12.17
N THR A 485 29.11 12.02 13.29
CA THR A 485 28.98 13.37 13.84
C THR A 485 29.67 14.39 12.94
N ASP A 486 30.91 14.15 12.53
CA ASP A 486 31.65 15.04 11.61
C ASP A 486 30.94 15.17 10.26
N LYS A 487 30.46 14.05 9.70
CA LYS A 487 29.63 14.07 8.49
C LYS A 487 28.38 14.92 8.67
N SER A 488 27.72 14.84 9.82
CA SER A 488 26.52 15.63 10.11
C SER A 488 26.83 17.12 10.19
N ARG A 489 27.96 17.52 10.78
CA ARG A 489 28.45 18.92 10.77
C ARG A 489 28.65 19.44 9.35
N ASP A 490 29.33 18.66 8.51
CA ASP A 490 29.57 19.01 7.10
C ASP A 490 28.25 19.17 6.33
N LEU A 491 27.32 18.22 6.48
CA LEU A 491 26.01 18.28 5.81
C LEU A 491 25.22 19.53 6.22
N VAL A 492 25.26 19.91 7.50
CA VAL A 492 24.60 21.13 7.99
C VAL A 492 25.28 22.38 7.44
N ARG A 493 26.62 22.45 7.43
CA ARG A 493 27.36 23.58 6.85
C ARG A 493 27.05 23.78 5.37
N MET A 494 27.02 22.69 4.60
CA MET A 494 26.64 22.69 3.19
C MET A 494 25.22 23.24 2.98
N ALA A 495 24.28 22.85 3.85
CA ALA A 495 22.90 23.32 3.79
C ALA A 495 22.75 24.80 4.15
N VAL A 496 23.47 25.27 5.18
CA VAL A 496 23.53 26.70 5.54
C VAL A 496 24.06 27.52 4.38
N ALA A 497 25.15 27.08 3.73
CA ALA A 497 25.72 27.75 2.56
C ALA A 497 24.71 27.85 1.40
N LYS A 498 24.00 26.75 1.11
CA LYS A 498 22.91 26.75 0.11
C LYS A 498 21.76 27.68 0.50
N ALA A 499 21.40 27.71 1.79
CA ALA A 499 20.26 28.47 2.29
C ALA A 499 20.38 29.98 2.13
N ARG A 500 21.60 30.50 2.14
CA ARG A 500 21.89 31.92 1.89
C ARG A 500 21.43 32.39 0.52
N GLY A 501 21.55 31.54 -0.49
CA GLY A 501 21.14 31.84 -1.86
C GLY A 501 19.68 31.51 -2.16
N MET A 502 18.88 31.02 -1.19
CA MET A 502 17.47 30.73 -1.39
C MET A 502 16.67 32.02 -1.59
N LYS A 503 15.59 31.93 -2.36
CA LYS A 503 14.64 33.02 -2.61
C LYS A 503 13.22 32.45 -2.53
N PRO A 504 12.21 33.25 -2.15
CA PRO A 504 10.83 32.79 -2.19
C PRO A 504 10.46 32.42 -3.61
N LEU A 505 9.80 31.27 -3.75
CA LEU A 505 9.35 30.79 -5.05
C LEU A 505 7.82 30.87 -5.09
N PRO A 506 7.23 31.49 -6.12
CA PRO A 506 5.78 31.65 -6.20
C PRO A 506 5.10 30.30 -6.40
N GLU A 507 4.05 30.02 -5.63
CA GLU A 507 3.16 28.89 -5.93
C GLU A 507 2.40 29.21 -7.21
N GLN A 508 2.54 28.33 -8.21
CA GLN A 508 1.78 28.42 -9.45
C GLN A 508 0.66 27.39 -9.43
N THR A 509 -0.53 27.79 -9.84
CA THR A 509 -1.65 26.87 -10.04
C THR A 509 -2.04 26.85 -11.50
N VAL A 510 -2.36 25.66 -12.03
CA VAL A 510 -2.88 25.53 -13.39
C VAL A 510 -4.31 25.02 -13.31
N PRO A 511 -5.27 25.60 -14.05
CA PRO A 511 -6.65 25.12 -14.08
C PRO A 511 -6.71 23.68 -14.57
N VAL A 512 -7.74 22.96 -14.14
CA VAL A 512 -8.00 21.57 -14.52
C VAL A 512 -9.24 21.50 -15.40
N THR A 513 -9.10 20.88 -16.57
CA THR A 513 -10.23 20.50 -17.42
C THR A 513 -11.09 19.46 -16.69
N PRO A 514 -12.39 19.74 -16.40
CA PRO A 514 -13.20 18.94 -15.49
C PRO A 514 -13.79 17.67 -16.16
N ARG A 515 -12.96 16.95 -16.92
CA ARG A 515 -13.33 15.73 -17.65
C ARG A 515 -12.23 14.68 -17.52
N ALA A 516 -12.57 13.42 -17.71
CA ALA A 516 -11.63 12.31 -17.69
C ALA A 516 -11.66 11.48 -18.98
N LEU A 517 -10.54 10.86 -19.33
CA LEU A 517 -10.45 9.81 -20.35
C LEU A 517 -10.32 8.44 -19.68
N VAL A 518 -11.20 7.50 -20.02
CA VAL A 518 -11.13 6.11 -19.55
C VAL A 518 -10.85 5.20 -20.74
N ILE A 519 -9.76 4.43 -20.69
CA ILE A 519 -9.31 3.59 -21.81
C ILE A 519 -9.54 2.11 -21.48
N GLY A 520 -10.50 1.49 -22.18
CA GLY A 520 -10.89 0.08 -22.03
C GLY A 520 -12.32 -0.05 -21.51
N GLY A 521 -13.22 -0.61 -22.30
CA GLY A 521 -14.65 -0.79 -22.03
C GLY A 521 -15.02 -2.08 -21.30
N GLY A 522 -14.08 -2.70 -20.57
CA GLY A 522 -14.36 -3.81 -19.66
C GLY A 522 -15.03 -3.38 -18.36
N ILE A 523 -15.27 -4.33 -17.44
CA ILE A 523 -15.87 -4.02 -16.13
C ILE A 523 -15.10 -2.93 -15.36
N ALA A 524 -13.77 -2.94 -15.42
CA ALA A 524 -12.93 -1.94 -14.77
C ALA A 524 -13.21 -0.53 -15.32
N GLY A 525 -13.14 -0.31 -16.63
CA GLY A 525 -13.37 1.01 -17.21
C GLY A 525 -14.81 1.49 -17.10
N MET A 526 -15.79 0.60 -17.26
CA MET A 526 -17.20 0.93 -17.04
C MET A 526 -17.47 1.36 -15.58
N THR A 527 -16.90 0.65 -14.61
CA THR A 527 -16.99 0.98 -13.18
C THR A 527 -16.32 2.33 -12.89
N SER A 528 -15.14 2.59 -13.45
CA SER A 528 -14.44 3.87 -13.31
C SER A 528 -15.25 5.02 -13.88
N ALA A 529 -15.81 4.87 -15.08
CA ALA A 529 -16.63 5.90 -15.73
C ALA A 529 -17.91 6.20 -14.93
N LEU A 530 -18.60 5.18 -14.40
CA LEU A 530 -19.76 5.36 -13.53
C LEU A 530 -19.40 6.04 -12.20
N THR A 531 -18.26 5.69 -11.61
CA THR A 531 -17.79 6.30 -10.36
C THR A 531 -17.46 7.78 -10.55
N LEU A 532 -16.83 8.15 -11.66
CA LEU A 532 -16.58 9.55 -12.04
C LEU A 532 -17.90 10.31 -12.30
N ALA A 533 -18.84 9.67 -12.99
CA ALA A 533 -20.15 10.26 -13.28
C ALA A 533 -21.00 10.46 -12.02
N ALA A 534 -20.95 9.53 -11.06
CA ALA A 534 -21.60 9.66 -9.75
C ALA A 534 -21.05 10.86 -8.97
N GLN A 535 -19.76 11.17 -9.16
CA GLN A 535 -19.11 12.37 -8.63
C GLN A 535 -19.35 13.63 -9.48
N GLY A 536 -20.11 13.55 -10.58
CA GLY A 536 -20.52 14.70 -11.39
C GLY A 536 -19.60 15.08 -12.57
N PHE A 537 -18.54 14.32 -12.82
CA PHE A 537 -17.57 14.61 -13.90
C PHE A 537 -17.93 13.94 -15.21
N ASP A 538 -17.67 14.62 -16.33
CA ASP A 538 -17.84 14.03 -17.65
C ASP A 538 -16.66 13.09 -17.94
N SER A 539 -16.90 12.01 -18.68
CA SER A 539 -15.84 11.12 -19.15
C SER A 539 -16.06 10.61 -20.56
N LEU A 540 -14.97 10.36 -21.29
CA LEU A 540 -14.95 9.58 -22.52
C LEU A 540 -14.49 8.16 -22.19
N LEU A 541 -15.36 7.17 -22.38
CA LEU A 541 -15.03 5.75 -22.29
C LEU A 541 -14.67 5.24 -23.69
N LEU A 542 -13.39 4.94 -23.88
CA LEU A 542 -12.82 4.44 -25.12
C LEU A 542 -12.79 2.91 -25.13
N GLU A 543 -13.31 2.30 -26.18
CA GLU A 543 -13.30 0.84 -26.39
C GLU A 543 -12.78 0.52 -27.79
N LYS A 544 -11.75 -0.32 -27.85
CA LYS A 544 -11.10 -0.75 -29.09
C LYS A 544 -12.01 -1.63 -29.94
N GLY A 545 -12.76 -2.52 -29.29
CA GLY A 545 -13.74 -3.40 -29.92
C GLY A 545 -15.06 -2.71 -30.25
N LYS A 546 -15.96 -3.49 -30.85
CA LYS A 546 -17.31 -3.05 -31.23
C LYS A 546 -18.30 -2.95 -30.06
N GLU A 547 -18.01 -3.64 -28.96
CA GLU A 547 -18.93 -3.86 -27.83
C GLU A 547 -18.18 -3.67 -26.51
N LEU A 548 -18.90 -3.18 -25.50
CA LEU A 548 -18.40 -3.11 -24.13
C LEU A 548 -18.49 -4.49 -23.46
N GLY A 549 -17.70 -4.71 -22.43
CA GLY A 549 -17.82 -5.86 -21.51
C GLY A 549 -16.50 -6.56 -21.19
N GLY A 550 -15.56 -6.57 -22.15
CA GLY A 550 -14.26 -7.23 -21.98
C GLY A 550 -14.39 -8.69 -21.50
N ASN A 551 -13.50 -9.12 -20.62
CA ASN A 551 -13.47 -10.51 -20.13
C ASN A 551 -14.71 -10.94 -19.34
N LEU A 552 -15.49 -10.01 -18.77
CA LEU A 552 -16.70 -10.37 -18.03
C LEU A 552 -17.73 -11.07 -18.95
N GLY A 553 -17.80 -10.64 -20.22
CA GLY A 553 -18.69 -11.26 -21.21
C GLY A 553 -18.29 -12.67 -21.63
N MET A 554 -17.11 -13.14 -21.20
CA MET A 554 -16.59 -14.48 -21.50
C MET A 554 -16.78 -15.45 -20.33
N LEU A 555 -17.17 -14.95 -19.17
CA LEU A 555 -17.52 -15.74 -17.97
C LEU A 555 -19.03 -15.92 -17.93
N ASN A 556 -19.50 -16.96 -17.24
CA ASN A 556 -20.94 -17.25 -17.07
C ASN A 556 -21.41 -17.04 -15.62
N THR A 557 -20.59 -17.47 -14.65
CA THR A 557 -20.91 -17.35 -13.22
C THR A 557 -19.71 -16.91 -12.39
N THR A 558 -19.96 -16.24 -11.27
CA THR A 558 -18.95 -15.97 -10.23
C THR A 558 -18.73 -17.22 -9.37
N LEU A 559 -17.71 -17.22 -8.51
CA LEU A 559 -17.49 -18.31 -7.55
C LEU A 559 -18.67 -18.45 -6.56
N ALA A 560 -19.34 -17.34 -6.26
CA ALA A 560 -20.53 -17.31 -5.41
C ALA A 560 -21.83 -17.75 -6.15
N GLY A 561 -21.74 -18.01 -7.46
CA GLY A 561 -22.88 -18.46 -8.28
C GLY A 561 -23.66 -17.33 -8.97
N ASP A 562 -23.23 -16.07 -8.88
CA ASP A 562 -23.91 -14.94 -9.53
C ASP A 562 -23.76 -15.01 -11.06
N GLU A 563 -24.84 -14.73 -11.80
CA GLU A 563 -24.80 -14.70 -13.27
C GLU A 563 -24.12 -13.41 -13.80
N THR A 564 -23.04 -13.59 -14.57
CA THR A 564 -22.24 -12.46 -15.09
C THR A 564 -22.93 -11.72 -16.23
N ALA A 565 -23.68 -12.42 -17.08
CA ALA A 565 -24.35 -11.84 -18.24
C ALA A 565 -25.43 -10.82 -17.84
N ALA A 566 -26.22 -11.13 -16.81
CA ALA A 566 -27.23 -10.23 -16.27
C ALA A 566 -26.60 -8.93 -15.75
N HIS A 567 -25.53 -9.05 -14.97
CA HIS A 567 -24.79 -7.89 -14.46
C HIS A 567 -24.16 -7.07 -15.59
N LEU A 568 -23.53 -7.73 -16.58
CA LEU A 568 -22.93 -7.04 -17.72
C LEU A 568 -23.95 -6.22 -18.52
N ASN A 569 -25.15 -6.76 -18.73
CA ASN A 569 -26.23 -6.06 -19.40
C ASN A 569 -26.68 -4.82 -18.60
N GLN A 570 -26.86 -4.95 -17.29
CA GLN A 570 -27.20 -3.84 -16.40
C GLN A 570 -26.12 -2.75 -16.42
N LEU A 571 -24.85 -3.14 -16.30
CA LEU A 571 -23.71 -2.23 -16.30
C LEU A 571 -23.59 -1.47 -17.63
N THR A 572 -23.70 -2.18 -18.75
CA THR A 572 -23.66 -1.59 -20.09
C THR A 572 -24.81 -0.61 -20.31
N ALA A 573 -26.01 -0.96 -19.85
CA ALA A 573 -27.19 -0.08 -19.92
C ALA A 573 -27.01 1.17 -19.06
N ALA A 574 -26.49 1.03 -17.84
CA ALA A 574 -26.19 2.15 -16.94
C ALA A 574 -25.18 3.13 -17.57
N VAL A 575 -24.10 2.61 -18.15
CA VAL A 575 -23.08 3.42 -18.85
C VAL A 575 -23.69 4.16 -20.03
N ARG A 576 -24.42 3.48 -20.92
CA ARG A 576 -25.01 4.09 -22.12
C ARG A 576 -26.11 5.10 -21.83
N LYS A 577 -26.85 4.93 -20.72
CA LYS A 577 -27.93 5.84 -20.29
C LYS A 577 -27.38 7.11 -19.60
N ASN A 578 -26.16 7.06 -19.07
CA ASN A 578 -25.61 8.16 -18.29
C ASN A 578 -25.13 9.31 -19.19
N LYS A 579 -25.73 10.50 -19.03
CA LYS A 579 -25.42 11.70 -19.82
C LYS A 579 -24.00 12.25 -19.60
N LYS A 580 -23.32 11.83 -18.53
CA LYS A 580 -21.94 12.21 -18.20
C LYS A 580 -20.91 11.30 -18.85
N ILE A 581 -21.31 10.21 -19.49
CA ILE A 581 -20.39 9.24 -20.09
C ILE A 581 -20.62 9.22 -21.61
N THR A 582 -19.61 9.63 -22.36
CA THR A 582 -19.57 9.43 -23.80
C THR A 582 -18.87 8.12 -24.10
N VAL A 583 -19.51 7.23 -24.86
CA VAL A 583 -18.92 5.94 -25.24
C VAL A 583 -18.43 6.00 -26.68
N ALA A 584 -17.17 5.66 -26.91
CA ALA A 584 -16.58 5.53 -28.24
C ALA A 584 -16.04 4.10 -28.44
N THR A 585 -16.76 3.30 -29.23
CA THR A 585 -16.36 1.94 -29.66
C THR A 585 -15.65 1.97 -31.00
N ASN A 586 -14.89 0.92 -31.34
CA ASN A 586 -14.01 0.89 -32.51
C ASN A 586 -13.12 2.13 -32.53
N ALA A 587 -12.57 2.47 -31.37
CA ALA A 587 -11.84 3.70 -31.18
C ALA A 587 -10.55 3.45 -30.39
N ASP A 588 -9.47 4.06 -30.86
CA ASP A 588 -8.11 3.92 -30.32
C ASP A 588 -7.52 5.30 -29.99
N LEU A 589 -6.63 5.32 -29.00
CA LEU A 589 -5.80 6.48 -28.69
C LEU A 589 -4.60 6.49 -29.65
N VAL A 590 -4.49 7.53 -30.48
CA VAL A 590 -3.39 7.69 -31.43
C VAL A 590 -2.22 8.43 -30.79
N ASN A 591 -2.52 9.51 -30.08
CA ASN A 591 -1.52 10.34 -29.44
C ASN A 591 -2.09 11.04 -28.21
N ILE A 592 -1.22 11.40 -27.28
CA ILE A 592 -1.55 12.24 -26.13
C ILE A 592 -0.43 13.25 -25.88
N SER A 593 -0.81 14.47 -25.58
CA SER A 593 0.09 15.54 -25.13
C SER A 593 -0.50 16.24 -23.91
N GLY A 594 0.30 17.11 -23.28
CA GLY A 594 -0.09 17.86 -22.10
C GLY A 594 0.33 17.20 -20.79
N PHE A 595 -0.30 17.63 -19.70
CA PHE A 595 0.06 17.31 -18.33
C PHE A 595 -1.20 17.21 -17.45
N ILE A 596 -1.05 16.79 -16.19
CA ILE A 596 -2.18 16.67 -15.25
C ILE A 596 -3.05 17.94 -15.26
N GLY A 597 -4.35 17.75 -15.50
CA GLY A 597 -5.32 18.83 -15.63
C GLY A 597 -5.54 19.35 -17.05
N ASN A 598 -4.60 19.17 -17.97
CA ASN A 598 -4.64 19.74 -19.32
C ASN A 598 -4.03 18.77 -20.35
N PHE A 599 -4.57 17.57 -20.43
CA PHE A 599 -4.23 16.62 -21.47
C PHE A 599 -5.06 16.86 -22.72
N SER A 600 -4.46 16.62 -23.88
CA SER A 600 -5.13 16.61 -25.17
C SER A 600 -4.87 15.26 -25.84
N SER A 601 -5.92 14.48 -26.07
CA SER A 601 -5.83 13.14 -26.64
C SER A 601 -6.44 13.09 -28.04
N VAL A 602 -5.68 12.56 -28.99
CA VAL A 602 -6.15 12.31 -30.36
C VAL A 602 -6.76 10.92 -30.41
N ILE A 603 -8.08 10.88 -30.60
CA ILE A 603 -8.88 9.65 -30.64
C ILE A 603 -9.26 9.37 -32.08
N ALA A 604 -8.89 8.19 -32.58
CA ALA A 604 -9.30 7.74 -33.90
C ALA A 604 -10.45 6.75 -33.77
N SER A 605 -11.59 7.04 -34.41
CA SER A 605 -12.80 6.22 -34.34
C SER A 605 -13.28 5.77 -35.72
N GLY A 606 -13.79 4.54 -35.82
CA GLY A 606 -14.32 3.94 -37.05
C GLY A 606 -13.39 2.89 -37.68
N THR A 607 -13.90 2.17 -38.68
CA THR A 607 -13.21 1.05 -39.35
C THR A 607 -12.79 1.38 -40.78
N GLY A 608 -11.57 1.02 -41.18
CA GLY A 608 -11.09 1.16 -42.56
C GLY A 608 -10.93 2.61 -43.03
N ALA A 609 -11.31 2.91 -44.27
CA ALA A 609 -11.16 4.24 -44.90
C ALA A 609 -12.03 5.37 -44.30
N LYS A 610 -12.84 5.08 -43.28
CA LYS A 610 -13.72 6.06 -42.58
C LYS A 610 -13.21 6.46 -41.19
N LYS A 611 -11.92 6.22 -40.88
CA LYS A 611 -11.32 6.56 -39.59
C LYS A 611 -11.34 8.09 -39.41
N LYS A 612 -12.03 8.58 -38.39
CA LYS A 612 -12.07 10.01 -38.04
C LYS A 612 -11.26 10.24 -36.78
N GLU A 613 -10.35 11.21 -36.85
CA GLU A 613 -9.61 11.68 -35.69
C GLU A 613 -10.34 12.86 -35.05
N GLN A 614 -10.45 12.82 -33.73
CA GLN A 614 -10.99 13.91 -32.92
C GLN A 614 -10.07 14.18 -31.74
N ILE A 615 -9.93 15.45 -31.39
CA ILE A 615 -9.20 15.87 -30.20
C ILE A 615 -10.18 15.85 -29.02
N TYR A 616 -9.76 15.26 -27.91
CA TYR A 616 -10.49 15.26 -26.65
C TYR A 616 -9.60 15.82 -25.55
N ASP A 617 -9.97 16.97 -25.00
CA ASP A 617 -9.27 17.59 -23.88
C ASP A 617 -9.86 17.13 -22.54
N HIS A 618 -8.98 16.76 -21.61
CA HIS A 618 -9.36 16.21 -20.31
C HIS A 618 -8.29 16.47 -19.24
N GLY A 619 -8.67 16.33 -17.98
CA GLY A 619 -7.78 16.57 -16.85
C GLY A 619 -7.06 15.33 -16.33
N THR A 620 -7.65 14.14 -16.51
CA THR A 620 -7.12 12.88 -15.96
C THR A 620 -7.40 11.69 -16.86
N VAL A 621 -6.60 10.63 -16.71
CA VAL A 621 -6.69 9.40 -17.49
C VAL A 621 -6.75 8.17 -16.58
N VAL A 622 -7.67 7.25 -16.88
CA VAL A 622 -7.74 5.93 -16.25
C VAL A 622 -7.47 4.84 -17.30
N LEU A 623 -6.41 4.07 -17.10
CA LEU A 623 -6.03 2.94 -17.93
C LEU A 623 -6.67 1.65 -17.41
N ALA A 624 -7.51 1.02 -18.25
CA ALA A 624 -8.33 -0.14 -17.93
C ALA A 624 -8.40 -1.16 -19.09
N THR A 625 -7.32 -1.29 -19.87
CA THR A 625 -7.29 -2.10 -21.11
C THR A 625 -7.44 -3.61 -20.92
N GLY A 626 -7.42 -4.08 -19.68
CA GLY A 626 -7.66 -5.49 -19.38
C GLY A 626 -6.44 -6.36 -19.67
N GLY A 627 -6.71 -7.60 -20.07
CA GLY A 627 -5.72 -8.63 -20.34
C GLY A 627 -6.40 -9.82 -21.00
N ARG A 628 -5.62 -10.80 -21.43
CA ARG A 628 -6.12 -11.97 -22.15
C ARG A 628 -5.51 -13.25 -21.60
N GLU A 629 -6.16 -14.36 -21.91
CA GLU A 629 -5.69 -15.70 -21.56
C GLU A 629 -4.36 -16.01 -22.27
N HIS A 630 -3.36 -16.49 -21.52
CA HIS A 630 -2.13 -17.03 -22.08
C HIS A 630 -2.40 -18.39 -22.73
N ARG A 631 -1.82 -18.65 -23.90
CA ARG A 631 -1.99 -19.92 -24.62
C ARG A 631 -0.62 -20.58 -24.82
N PRO A 632 -0.19 -21.46 -23.90
CA PRO A 632 1.10 -22.16 -24.02
C PRO A 632 1.06 -23.18 -25.16
N ASP A 633 2.17 -23.34 -25.91
CA ASP A 633 2.36 -24.44 -26.89
C ASP A 633 2.80 -25.73 -26.18
N LYS A 634 2.06 -26.13 -25.15
CA LYS A 634 2.30 -27.32 -24.32
C LYS A 634 0.98 -28.04 -24.06
N TYR A 635 1.06 -29.25 -23.51
CA TYR A 635 -0.10 -30.05 -23.10
C TYR A 635 -1.10 -30.38 -24.22
N LEU A 636 -0.68 -30.30 -25.50
CA LEU A 636 -1.55 -30.47 -26.68
C LEU A 636 -2.67 -29.42 -26.84
N LEU A 637 -2.55 -28.26 -26.18
CA LEU A 637 -3.52 -27.17 -26.34
C LEU A 637 -3.57 -26.70 -27.81
N GLY A 638 -4.77 -26.69 -28.39
CA GLY A 638 -4.98 -26.36 -29.81
C GLY A 638 -4.60 -27.47 -30.80
N LYS A 639 -3.99 -28.57 -30.34
CA LYS A 639 -3.65 -29.75 -31.15
C LYS A 639 -4.69 -30.87 -30.97
N ASN A 640 -5.29 -30.98 -29.78
CA ASN A 640 -6.37 -31.93 -29.48
C ASN A 640 -7.63 -31.19 -28.99
N ASN A 641 -8.82 -31.56 -29.50
CA ASN A 641 -10.09 -30.93 -29.15
C ASN A 641 -10.63 -31.28 -27.75
N LYS A 642 -10.03 -32.27 -27.08
CA LYS A 642 -10.27 -32.66 -25.67
C LYS A 642 -9.34 -31.94 -24.69
N VAL A 643 -8.43 -31.11 -25.18
CA VAL A 643 -7.60 -30.23 -24.35
C VAL A 643 -8.07 -28.80 -24.56
N MET A 644 -8.46 -28.14 -23.47
CA MET A 644 -8.98 -26.77 -23.53
C MET A 644 -8.58 -25.98 -22.29
N THR A 645 -8.76 -24.67 -22.33
CA THR A 645 -8.54 -23.83 -21.16
C THR A 645 -9.74 -23.84 -20.21
N GLN A 646 -9.55 -23.38 -18.96
CA GLN A 646 -10.66 -23.25 -18.01
C GLN A 646 -11.78 -22.33 -18.52
N GLN A 647 -11.43 -21.28 -19.27
CA GLN A 647 -12.41 -20.38 -19.85
C GLN A 647 -13.23 -21.05 -20.97
N GLU A 648 -12.58 -21.89 -21.79
CA GLU A 648 -13.25 -22.69 -22.81
C GLU A 648 -14.16 -23.76 -22.19
N LEU A 649 -13.69 -24.44 -21.13
CA LEU A 649 -14.50 -25.38 -20.36
C LEU A 649 -15.72 -24.69 -19.76
N GLU A 650 -15.57 -23.51 -19.16
CA GLU A 650 -16.69 -22.75 -18.60
C GLU A 650 -17.75 -22.43 -19.66
N LYS A 651 -17.34 -22.09 -20.88
CA LYS A 651 -18.27 -21.89 -22.00
C LYS A 651 -18.98 -23.17 -22.41
N GLN A 652 -18.30 -24.32 -22.39
CA GLN A 652 -18.91 -25.61 -22.71
C GLN A 652 -19.92 -26.06 -21.65
N LEU A 653 -19.65 -25.79 -20.37
CA LEU A 653 -20.56 -26.07 -19.26
C LEU A 653 -21.80 -25.16 -19.26
N ALA A 654 -21.78 -24.07 -20.05
CA ALA A 654 -22.89 -23.15 -20.24
C ALA A 654 -23.73 -23.43 -21.50
N GLY A 655 -24.94 -22.86 -21.58
CA GLY A 655 -25.79 -22.90 -22.78
C GLY A 655 -26.56 -24.21 -23.02
N ARG A 656 -26.71 -24.65 -24.28
CA ARG A 656 -27.53 -25.82 -24.69
C ARG A 656 -26.99 -27.17 -24.19
N ALA A 657 -25.73 -27.21 -23.73
CA ALA A 657 -25.08 -28.38 -23.15
C ALA A 657 -25.05 -28.38 -21.61
N LYS A 658 -25.75 -27.44 -20.93
CA LYS A 658 -25.70 -27.28 -19.46
C LYS A 658 -26.02 -28.53 -18.61
N ASN A 659 -26.60 -29.56 -19.23
CA ASN A 659 -26.98 -30.81 -18.58
C ASN A 659 -26.02 -31.96 -18.88
N ARG A 660 -24.86 -31.71 -19.52
CA ARG A 660 -23.86 -32.73 -19.84
C ARG A 660 -22.49 -32.27 -19.35
N ALA A 661 -21.99 -32.92 -18.31
CA ALA A 661 -20.61 -32.81 -17.87
C ALA A 661 -19.84 -34.06 -18.32
N PRO A 662 -18.50 -33.97 -18.47
CA PRO A 662 -17.67 -35.14 -18.81
C PRO A 662 -17.72 -36.17 -17.69
N ASP A 663 -17.55 -37.46 -18.03
CA ASP A 663 -17.47 -38.51 -17.01
C ASP A 663 -16.11 -38.45 -16.27
N SER A 664 -15.05 -38.00 -16.94
CA SER A 664 -13.73 -37.78 -16.34
C SER A 664 -13.02 -36.52 -16.85
N VAL A 665 -12.50 -35.71 -15.91
CA VAL A 665 -11.76 -34.47 -16.20
C VAL A 665 -10.50 -34.39 -15.36
N VAL A 666 -9.36 -34.14 -15.99
CA VAL A 666 -8.13 -33.75 -15.31
C VAL A 666 -7.86 -32.26 -15.55
N MET A 667 -7.79 -31.48 -14.48
CA MET A 667 -7.45 -30.06 -14.51
C MET A 667 -5.99 -29.87 -14.14
N ILE A 668 -5.21 -29.11 -14.92
CA ILE A 668 -3.79 -28.87 -14.65
C ILE A 668 -3.58 -27.40 -14.27
N GLN A 669 -3.18 -27.16 -13.03
CA GLN A 669 -2.86 -25.82 -12.53
C GLN A 669 -1.51 -25.33 -13.04
N CYS A 670 -1.39 -24.01 -13.18
CA CYS A 670 -0.16 -23.31 -13.57
C CYS A 670 0.38 -23.74 -14.95
N ALA A 671 -0.50 -24.13 -15.87
CA ALA A 671 -0.12 -24.46 -17.24
C ALA A 671 0.42 -23.21 -17.95
N GLY A 672 1.72 -23.17 -18.25
CA GLY A 672 2.38 -21.99 -18.82
C GLY A 672 2.61 -20.86 -17.80
N SER A 673 2.68 -21.13 -16.49
CA SER A 673 2.87 -20.09 -15.46
C SER A 673 3.75 -20.54 -14.29
N ARG A 674 4.23 -19.57 -13.49
CA ARG A 674 5.12 -19.74 -12.32
C ARG A 674 6.39 -20.55 -12.68
N GLY A 675 7.32 -19.93 -13.40
CA GLY A 675 8.58 -20.57 -13.82
C GLY A 675 8.43 -21.47 -15.06
N ASP A 676 7.43 -21.17 -15.89
CA ASP A 676 7.31 -21.73 -17.23
C ASP A 676 7.38 -20.58 -18.25
N ASP A 677 6.38 -20.41 -19.13
CA ASP A 677 6.35 -19.26 -20.04
C ASP A 677 6.18 -17.92 -19.30
N LEU A 678 5.48 -17.93 -18.15
CA LEU A 678 5.27 -16.76 -17.29
C LEU A 678 5.93 -16.99 -15.92
N ALA A 679 6.61 -15.97 -15.39
CA ALA A 679 7.28 -16.04 -14.09
C ALA A 679 6.33 -15.89 -12.89
N TYR A 680 5.10 -15.40 -13.11
CA TYR A 680 4.18 -14.98 -12.04
C TYR A 680 2.93 -15.86 -11.92
N CYS A 681 2.24 -15.71 -10.80
CA CYS A 681 0.90 -16.23 -10.58
C CYS A 681 -0.17 -15.27 -11.12
N SER A 682 -1.18 -15.80 -11.83
CA SER A 682 -2.28 -14.99 -12.34
C SER A 682 -3.48 -14.85 -11.39
N LYS A 683 -3.34 -15.27 -10.13
CA LYS A 683 -4.27 -15.04 -9.00
C LYS A 683 -5.69 -15.63 -9.11
N VAL A 684 -6.21 -15.90 -10.31
CA VAL A 684 -7.60 -16.33 -10.57
C VAL A 684 -7.74 -17.81 -10.95
N CYS A 685 -6.69 -18.44 -11.46
CA CYS A 685 -6.75 -19.76 -12.10
C CYS A 685 -7.17 -20.89 -11.13
N CYS A 686 -6.79 -20.79 -9.85
CA CYS A 686 -7.21 -21.74 -8.82
C CYS A 686 -8.71 -21.63 -8.53
N ASN A 687 -9.23 -20.40 -8.41
CA ASN A 687 -10.65 -20.16 -8.17
C ASN A 687 -11.49 -20.60 -9.38
N HIS A 688 -11.02 -20.37 -10.60
CA HIS A 688 -11.70 -20.84 -11.82
C HIS A 688 -11.78 -22.37 -11.88
N ALA A 689 -10.70 -23.08 -11.55
CA ALA A 689 -10.69 -24.54 -11.52
C ALA A 689 -11.68 -25.10 -10.48
N VAL A 690 -11.69 -24.55 -9.27
CA VAL A 690 -12.64 -24.94 -8.21
C VAL A 690 -14.07 -24.65 -8.63
N LYS A 691 -14.35 -23.47 -9.18
CA LYS A 691 -15.67 -23.09 -9.69
C LYS A 691 -16.17 -24.08 -10.74
N ASN A 692 -15.35 -24.39 -11.74
CA ASN A 692 -15.72 -25.31 -12.82
C ASN A 692 -15.86 -26.76 -12.31
N ALA A 693 -15.02 -27.19 -11.37
CA ALA A 693 -15.12 -28.50 -10.74
C ALA A 693 -16.44 -28.66 -9.95
N LEU A 694 -16.82 -27.64 -9.17
CA LEU A 694 -18.10 -27.60 -8.48
C LEU A 694 -19.28 -27.65 -9.46
N LYS A 695 -19.19 -26.90 -10.57
CA LYS A 695 -20.23 -26.92 -11.61
C LYS A 695 -20.35 -28.28 -12.30
N ILE A 696 -19.23 -28.95 -12.56
CA ILE A 696 -19.21 -30.33 -13.07
C ILE A 696 -19.90 -31.27 -12.09
N LYS A 697 -19.58 -31.19 -10.79
CA LYS A 697 -20.22 -32.02 -9.76
C LYS A 697 -21.71 -31.72 -9.55
N GLU A 698 -22.13 -30.48 -9.79
CA GLU A 698 -23.55 -30.10 -9.80
C GLU A 698 -24.30 -30.77 -10.96
N ILE A 699 -23.70 -30.80 -12.15
CA ILE A 699 -24.31 -31.39 -13.36
C ILE A 699 -24.24 -32.93 -13.35
N ASN A 700 -23.09 -33.49 -12.97
CA ASN A 700 -22.85 -34.93 -12.87
C ASN A 700 -22.07 -35.24 -11.58
N PRO A 701 -22.77 -35.60 -10.48
CA PRO A 701 -22.13 -35.96 -9.21
C PRO A 701 -21.14 -37.12 -9.30
N HIS A 702 -21.31 -38.01 -10.28
CA HIS A 702 -20.44 -39.17 -10.51
C HIS A 702 -19.19 -38.87 -11.34
N SER A 703 -19.10 -37.67 -11.92
CA SER A 703 -17.92 -37.26 -12.71
C SER A 703 -16.64 -37.35 -11.88
N GLN A 704 -15.60 -37.99 -12.42
CA GLN A 704 -14.27 -38.02 -11.82
C GLN A 704 -13.54 -36.73 -12.16
N VAL A 705 -13.38 -35.84 -11.18
CA VAL A 705 -12.66 -34.58 -11.35
C VAL A 705 -11.38 -34.62 -10.52
N ILE A 706 -10.23 -34.51 -11.21
CA ILE A 706 -8.91 -34.50 -10.60
C ILE A 706 -8.24 -33.17 -10.93
N VAL A 707 -7.69 -32.49 -9.93
CA VAL A 707 -6.96 -31.23 -10.08
C VAL A 707 -5.50 -31.46 -9.69
N LEU A 708 -4.60 -31.37 -10.67
CA LEU A 708 -3.16 -31.46 -10.49
C LEU A 708 -2.61 -30.05 -10.21
N TYR A 709 -1.93 -29.84 -9.09
CA TYR A 709 -1.54 -28.49 -8.66
C TYR A 709 -0.19 -28.41 -7.94
N ARG A 710 0.41 -27.23 -7.86
CA ARG A 710 1.58 -26.98 -6.99
C ARG A 710 1.13 -26.53 -5.60
N ASP A 711 0.48 -25.37 -5.58
CA ASP A 711 -0.17 -24.74 -4.42
C ASP A 711 -1.60 -24.32 -4.80
N MET A 712 -2.60 -24.69 -3.99
CA MET A 712 -3.96 -24.17 -4.16
C MET A 712 -4.05 -22.79 -3.53
N ARG A 713 -4.22 -21.75 -4.37
CA ARG A 713 -4.30 -20.33 -3.94
C ARG A 713 -5.74 -19.82 -3.89
N THR A 714 -6.63 -20.57 -3.23
CA THR A 714 -8.02 -20.18 -2.93
C THR A 714 -8.07 -19.34 -1.65
N TYR A 715 -7.47 -18.14 -1.68
CA TYR A 715 -7.29 -17.26 -0.52
C TYR A 715 -8.59 -16.57 -0.09
N GLY A 716 -8.59 -15.95 1.10
CA GLY A 716 -9.79 -15.37 1.69
C GLY A 716 -10.89 -16.41 1.90
N PHE A 717 -12.13 -16.01 1.61
CA PHE A 717 -13.31 -16.86 1.69
C PHE A 717 -13.44 -17.87 0.54
N ALA A 718 -12.60 -17.78 -0.51
CA ALA A 718 -12.59 -18.79 -1.58
C ALA A 718 -12.15 -20.17 -1.07
N GLU A 719 -11.53 -20.26 0.11
CA GLU A 719 -11.19 -21.52 0.77
C GLU A 719 -12.41 -22.40 1.03
N ASP A 720 -13.58 -21.80 1.26
CA ASP A 720 -14.81 -22.56 1.51
C ASP A 720 -15.26 -23.31 0.26
N ALA A 721 -15.17 -22.69 -0.92
CA ALA A 721 -15.46 -23.36 -2.19
C ALA A 721 -14.45 -24.49 -2.45
N TYR A 722 -13.18 -24.29 -2.08
CA TYR A 722 -12.17 -25.35 -2.17
C TYR A 722 -12.49 -26.54 -1.26
N ARG A 723 -12.89 -26.27 0.00
CA ARG A 723 -13.36 -27.29 0.94
C ARG A 723 -14.61 -28.01 0.42
N GLU A 724 -15.58 -27.27 -0.10
CA GLU A 724 -16.81 -27.82 -0.69
C GLU A 724 -16.50 -28.76 -1.86
N ALA A 725 -15.59 -28.37 -2.76
CA ALA A 725 -15.18 -29.21 -3.89
C ALA A 725 -14.61 -30.55 -3.41
N ARG A 726 -13.76 -30.54 -2.37
CA ARG A 726 -13.22 -31.76 -1.75
C ARG A 726 -14.33 -32.63 -1.15
N LEU A 727 -15.28 -32.03 -0.43
CA LEU A 727 -16.43 -32.76 0.15
C LEU A 727 -17.32 -33.40 -0.92
N LYS A 728 -17.42 -32.78 -2.11
CA LYS A 728 -18.13 -33.32 -3.28
C LYS A 728 -17.31 -34.35 -4.08
N GLY A 729 -16.15 -34.77 -3.57
CA GLY A 729 -15.32 -35.81 -4.19
C GLY A 729 -14.52 -35.35 -5.40
N VAL A 730 -14.14 -34.06 -5.45
CA VAL A 730 -13.06 -33.59 -6.33
C VAL A 730 -11.72 -33.93 -5.69
N VAL A 731 -10.84 -34.59 -6.44
CA VAL A 731 -9.52 -35.03 -5.95
C VAL A 731 -8.48 -33.97 -6.31
N PHE A 732 -7.66 -33.58 -5.35
CA PHE A 732 -6.58 -32.59 -5.55
C PHE A 732 -5.25 -33.26 -5.28
N ILE A 733 -4.40 -33.36 -6.30
CA ILE A 733 -3.11 -34.06 -6.22
C ILE A 733 -1.99 -33.05 -6.45
N PRO A 734 -1.10 -32.86 -5.46
CA PRO A 734 0.03 -31.97 -5.63
C PRO A 734 1.09 -32.57 -6.57
N TYR A 735 1.76 -31.73 -7.36
CA TYR A 735 2.93 -32.07 -8.15
C TYR A 735 4.08 -31.07 -7.89
N GLU A 736 5.31 -31.56 -8.02
CA GLU A 736 6.52 -30.76 -7.84
C GLU A 736 7.00 -30.12 -9.15
N VAL A 737 7.72 -29.00 -9.05
CA VAL A 737 8.18 -28.25 -10.24
C VAL A 737 9.08 -29.09 -11.14
N ASP A 738 9.90 -29.94 -10.54
CA ASP A 738 10.84 -30.83 -11.25
C ASP A 738 10.17 -32.10 -11.80
N ASN A 739 8.91 -32.37 -11.42
CA ASN A 739 8.13 -33.52 -11.86
C ASN A 739 6.70 -33.11 -12.25
N LYS A 740 6.60 -32.35 -13.35
CA LYS A 740 5.32 -31.81 -13.85
C LYS A 740 4.49 -32.90 -14.54
N PRO A 741 3.15 -32.79 -14.52
CA PRO A 741 2.29 -33.67 -15.32
C PRO A 741 2.58 -33.58 -16.81
N GLU A 742 2.47 -34.71 -17.51
CA GLU A 742 2.62 -34.81 -18.96
C GLU A 742 1.28 -35.17 -19.61
N VAL A 743 0.97 -34.53 -20.73
CA VAL A 743 -0.25 -34.83 -21.51
C VAL A 743 0.18 -35.31 -22.88
N TYR A 744 -0.25 -36.52 -23.25
CA TYR A 744 0.14 -37.15 -24.49
C TYR A 744 -0.99 -38.00 -25.10
N GLU A 745 -0.83 -38.41 -26.34
CA GLU A 745 -1.79 -39.25 -27.06
C GLU A 745 -1.26 -40.67 -27.25
N LYS A 746 -2.13 -41.66 -27.04
CA LYS A 746 -1.87 -43.05 -27.39
C LYS A 746 -3.07 -43.58 -28.19
N GLY A 747 -2.90 -43.66 -29.51
CA GLY A 747 -4.00 -43.99 -30.42
C GLY A 747 -5.04 -42.85 -30.47
N ARG A 748 -6.29 -43.13 -30.09
CA ARG A 748 -7.39 -42.13 -30.04
C ARG A 748 -7.69 -41.63 -28.62
N ARG A 749 -6.93 -42.07 -27.62
CA ARG A 749 -7.14 -41.74 -26.21
C ARG A 749 -6.13 -40.70 -25.75
N LEU A 750 -6.61 -39.78 -24.92
CA LEU A 750 -5.80 -38.79 -24.23
C LEU A 750 -5.28 -39.41 -22.94
N HIS A 751 -4.01 -39.20 -22.65
CA HIS A 751 -3.34 -39.69 -21.45
C HIS A 751 -2.77 -38.53 -20.64
N VAL A 752 -2.83 -38.65 -19.32
CA VAL A 752 -2.17 -37.73 -18.38
C VAL A 752 -1.33 -38.53 -17.42
N LYS A 753 -0.02 -38.35 -17.50
CA LYS A 753 0.97 -39.00 -16.64
C LYS A 753 1.47 -38.04 -15.58
N PHE A 754 1.51 -38.48 -14.32
CA PHE A 754 2.00 -37.68 -13.19
C PHE A 754 2.40 -38.59 -12.02
N PHE A 755 3.20 -38.10 -11.10
CA PHE A 755 3.52 -38.81 -9.86
C PHE A 755 2.58 -38.39 -8.73
N ASP A 756 1.98 -39.34 -8.03
CA ASP A 756 1.17 -39.07 -6.85
C ASP A 756 2.05 -39.16 -5.59
N ALA A 757 2.28 -38.02 -4.94
CA ALA A 757 3.16 -37.94 -3.78
C ALA A 757 2.62 -38.65 -2.52
N ILE A 758 1.34 -39.02 -2.47
CA ILE A 758 0.76 -39.77 -1.35
C ILE A 758 0.85 -41.27 -1.62
N LEU A 759 0.55 -41.70 -2.85
CA LEU A 759 0.66 -43.11 -3.25
C LEU A 759 2.11 -43.55 -3.49
N GLN A 760 3.02 -42.59 -3.73
CA GLN A 760 4.41 -42.84 -4.12
C GLN A 760 4.52 -43.64 -5.43
N GLU A 761 3.58 -43.43 -6.36
CA GLU A 761 3.49 -44.15 -7.62
C GLU A 761 3.32 -43.21 -8.82
N GLU A 762 3.80 -43.66 -9.98
CA GLU A 762 3.53 -43.00 -11.25
C GLU A 762 2.15 -43.40 -11.76
N MET A 763 1.29 -42.41 -11.95
CA MET A 763 -0.08 -42.57 -12.41
C MET A 763 -0.15 -42.23 -13.90
N ASP A 764 -0.96 -43.00 -14.65
CA ASP A 764 -1.29 -42.73 -16.05
C ASP A 764 -2.80 -42.87 -16.24
N LEU A 765 -3.49 -41.73 -16.37
CA LEU A 765 -4.94 -41.65 -16.46
C LEU A 765 -5.40 -41.38 -17.89
N THR A 766 -6.55 -41.93 -18.27
CA THR A 766 -7.18 -41.67 -19.57
C THR A 766 -8.47 -40.85 -19.43
N PRO A 767 -8.39 -39.53 -19.22
CA PRO A 767 -9.58 -38.70 -19.04
C PRO A 767 -10.31 -38.44 -20.37
N ASP A 768 -11.60 -38.11 -20.27
CA ASP A 768 -12.38 -37.63 -21.41
C ASP A 768 -11.98 -36.22 -21.83
N LEU A 769 -11.52 -35.42 -20.85
CA LEU A 769 -11.17 -34.02 -21.02
C LEU A 769 -9.98 -33.61 -20.15
N VAL A 770 -9.09 -32.78 -20.70
CA VAL A 770 -8.08 -32.05 -19.93
C VAL A 770 -8.38 -30.55 -19.97
N ALA A 771 -8.45 -29.92 -18.79
CA ALA A 771 -8.67 -28.49 -18.64
C ALA A 771 -7.42 -27.79 -18.10
N LEU A 772 -6.87 -26.85 -18.84
CA LEU A 772 -5.66 -26.13 -18.48
C LEU A 772 -6.01 -24.82 -17.78
N SER A 773 -5.53 -24.66 -16.56
CA SER A 773 -5.64 -23.42 -15.79
C SER A 773 -4.45 -22.53 -16.11
N VAL A 774 -4.56 -21.84 -17.25
CA VAL A 774 -3.53 -20.97 -17.83
C VAL A 774 -3.53 -19.56 -17.22
N GLY A 775 -2.41 -18.85 -17.37
CA GLY A 775 -2.23 -17.49 -16.86
C GLY A 775 -2.93 -16.39 -17.66
N ILE A 776 -2.81 -15.15 -17.18
CA ILE A 776 -3.29 -13.92 -17.83
C ILE A 776 -2.08 -13.08 -18.23
N VAL A 777 -2.06 -12.60 -19.48
CA VAL A 777 -1.09 -11.62 -19.99
C VAL A 777 -1.77 -10.27 -20.25
N PRO A 778 -1.04 -9.14 -20.12
CA PRO A 778 -1.61 -7.83 -20.36
C PRO A 778 -1.97 -7.62 -21.84
N GLU A 779 -2.90 -6.70 -22.10
CA GLU A 779 -3.30 -6.32 -23.46
C GLU A 779 -3.18 -4.79 -23.67
N GLY A 780 -2.49 -4.39 -24.73
CA GLY A 780 -2.31 -2.97 -25.11
C GLY A 780 -1.37 -2.14 -24.23
N THR A 781 -0.73 -2.74 -23.21
CA THR A 781 0.09 -1.99 -22.23
C THR A 781 1.37 -1.43 -22.84
N GLU A 782 2.03 -2.11 -23.77
CA GLU A 782 3.29 -1.64 -24.38
C GLU A 782 3.10 -0.40 -25.26
N GLU A 783 2.03 -0.36 -26.07
CA GLU A 783 1.70 0.79 -26.90
C GLU A 783 1.35 2.00 -26.03
N LEU A 784 0.50 1.80 -25.02
CA LEU A 784 0.12 2.86 -24.08
C LEU A 784 1.30 3.30 -23.20
N SER A 785 2.19 2.39 -22.78
CA SER A 785 3.40 2.74 -22.03
C SER A 785 4.25 3.74 -22.79
N LYS A 786 4.42 3.58 -24.11
CA LYS A 786 5.16 4.53 -24.96
C LYS A 786 4.45 5.89 -25.05
N LEU A 787 3.14 5.90 -25.21
CA LEU A 787 2.33 7.12 -25.29
C LEU A 787 2.34 7.92 -23.98
N PHE A 788 2.10 7.25 -22.87
CA PHE A 788 2.03 7.87 -21.54
C PHE A 788 3.41 8.04 -20.89
N LYS A 789 4.45 7.37 -21.39
CA LYS A 789 5.76 7.24 -20.74
C LYS A 789 5.65 6.64 -19.33
N ALA A 790 4.69 5.73 -19.15
CA ALA A 790 4.47 5.03 -17.89
C ALA A 790 5.24 3.71 -17.87
N PRO A 791 6.05 3.44 -16.83
CA PRO A 791 6.86 2.23 -16.76
C PRO A 791 5.99 0.97 -16.67
N LEU A 792 6.53 -0.12 -17.21
CA LEU A 792 5.99 -1.46 -17.06
C LEU A 792 6.90 -2.30 -16.16
N THR A 793 6.35 -3.31 -15.52
CA THR A 793 7.13 -4.38 -14.90
C THR A 793 7.80 -5.26 -15.95
N ASP A 794 8.71 -6.13 -15.53
CA ASP A 794 9.29 -7.18 -16.41
C ASP A 794 8.20 -8.03 -17.07
N ASP A 795 7.09 -8.24 -16.35
CA ASP A 795 5.91 -9.00 -16.79
C ASP A 795 4.96 -8.19 -17.70
N ARG A 796 5.36 -6.99 -18.13
CA ARG A 796 4.63 -6.09 -19.06
C ARG A 796 3.32 -5.49 -18.54
N PHE A 797 3.03 -5.60 -17.25
CA PHE A 797 1.93 -4.84 -16.61
C PHE A 797 2.39 -3.44 -16.23
N PHE A 798 1.47 -2.49 -16.08
CA PHE A 798 1.85 -1.15 -15.60
C PHE A 798 2.43 -1.19 -14.19
N LEU A 799 3.51 -0.46 -13.96
CA LEU A 799 4.13 -0.28 -12.65
C LEU A 799 3.49 0.90 -11.92
N GLU A 800 2.87 0.63 -10.78
CA GLU A 800 2.29 1.63 -9.89
C GLU A 800 3.36 2.54 -9.26
N ALA A 801 2.95 3.74 -8.84
CA ALA A 801 3.83 4.74 -8.26
C ALA A 801 4.41 4.31 -6.90
N HIS A 802 3.67 3.52 -6.13
CA HIS A 802 4.16 2.89 -4.91
C HIS A 802 3.26 1.72 -4.48
N VAL A 803 3.83 0.52 -4.35
CA VAL A 803 3.14 -0.74 -4.03
C VAL A 803 2.10 -0.65 -2.89
N LYS A 804 2.43 0.02 -1.79
CA LYS A 804 1.53 0.18 -0.62
C LYS A 804 0.68 1.46 -0.63
N LEU A 805 1.32 2.62 -0.79
CA LEU A 805 0.69 3.93 -0.56
C LEU A 805 -0.06 4.50 -1.77
N ARG A 806 0.36 4.10 -2.99
CA ARG A 806 -0.18 4.61 -4.26
C ARG A 806 -0.38 3.45 -5.25
N PRO A 807 -1.26 2.49 -4.94
CA PRO A 807 -1.40 1.24 -5.70
C PRO A 807 -2.18 1.39 -7.01
N VAL A 808 -2.77 2.56 -7.28
CA VAL A 808 -3.57 2.83 -8.50
C VAL A 808 -3.05 4.01 -9.32
N GLU A 809 -2.15 4.81 -8.76
CA GLU A 809 -1.47 5.89 -9.46
C GLU A 809 -0.25 5.36 -10.23
N LEU A 810 0.07 5.96 -11.38
CA LEU A 810 1.33 5.72 -12.10
C LEU A 810 2.36 6.79 -11.77
N ALA A 811 3.61 6.61 -12.20
CA ALA A 811 4.66 7.63 -12.07
C ALA A 811 4.36 8.94 -12.82
N VAL A 812 3.35 8.92 -13.69
CA VAL A 812 2.88 10.07 -14.47
C VAL A 812 1.65 10.64 -13.79
N ASP A 813 1.79 11.85 -13.24
CA ASP A 813 0.69 12.53 -12.55
C ASP A 813 -0.55 12.66 -13.43
N GLY A 814 -1.72 12.40 -12.84
CA GLY A 814 -3.01 12.45 -13.55
C GLY A 814 -3.33 11.20 -14.36
N VAL A 815 -2.44 10.20 -14.37
CA VAL A 815 -2.66 8.90 -15.02
C VAL A 815 -2.75 7.80 -13.97
N TYR A 816 -3.85 7.04 -14.02
CA TYR A 816 -4.20 6.00 -13.07
C TYR A 816 -4.39 4.67 -13.79
N VAL A 817 -4.26 3.56 -13.09
CA VAL A 817 -4.42 2.20 -13.64
C VAL A 817 -5.35 1.35 -12.78
N CYS A 818 -6.14 0.49 -13.43
CA CYS A 818 -6.99 -0.48 -12.74
C CYS A 818 -7.20 -1.78 -13.54
N GLY A 819 -7.67 -2.81 -12.84
CA GLY A 819 -8.00 -4.10 -13.42
C GLY A 819 -6.77 -4.87 -13.91
N LEU A 820 -6.96 -5.68 -14.95
CA LEU A 820 -5.92 -6.59 -15.45
C LEU A 820 -4.74 -5.86 -16.12
N ALA A 821 -4.89 -4.58 -16.48
CA ALA A 821 -3.77 -3.77 -16.99
C ALA A 821 -2.69 -3.50 -15.93
N HIS A 822 -3.08 -3.49 -14.64
CA HIS A 822 -2.18 -3.36 -13.50
C HIS A 822 -1.54 -4.70 -13.07
N GLY A 823 -2.27 -5.79 -13.26
CA GLY A 823 -1.87 -7.15 -12.89
C GLY A 823 -3.07 -8.08 -12.72
N PRO A 824 -2.89 -9.42 -12.80
CA PRO A 824 -3.98 -10.37 -12.67
C PRO A 824 -4.66 -10.32 -11.29
N LYS A 825 -5.99 -10.27 -11.27
CA LYS A 825 -6.79 -10.16 -10.03
C LYS A 825 -8.25 -10.61 -10.24
N PRO A 826 -8.96 -11.05 -9.20
CA PRO A 826 -10.37 -11.41 -9.28
C PRO A 826 -11.27 -10.19 -9.50
N LEU A 827 -12.57 -10.47 -9.65
CA LEU A 827 -13.57 -9.52 -10.09
C LEU A 827 -13.87 -8.43 -9.05
N ASP A 828 -14.05 -8.82 -7.79
CA ASP A 828 -14.24 -7.95 -6.64
C ASP A 828 -13.06 -6.98 -6.46
N GLU A 829 -11.83 -7.50 -6.50
CA GLU A 829 -10.63 -6.64 -6.45
C GLU A 829 -10.52 -5.71 -7.67
N THR A 830 -10.94 -6.17 -8.86
CA THR A 830 -10.98 -5.33 -10.07
C THR A 830 -11.94 -4.15 -9.91
N ILE A 831 -13.13 -4.39 -9.36
CA ILE A 831 -14.15 -3.36 -9.14
C ILE A 831 -13.67 -2.36 -8.09
N ALA A 832 -13.13 -2.85 -6.95
CA ALA A 832 -12.57 -1.99 -5.92
C ALA A 832 -11.41 -1.13 -6.47
N GLN A 833 -10.49 -1.71 -7.26
CA GLN A 833 -9.39 -0.96 -7.87
C GLN A 833 -9.87 0.07 -8.90
N ALA A 834 -10.92 -0.23 -9.67
CA ALA A 834 -11.52 0.72 -10.60
C ALA A 834 -12.16 1.91 -9.89
N GLN A 835 -12.92 1.65 -8.82
CA GLN A 835 -13.50 2.70 -7.97
C GLN A 835 -12.40 3.56 -7.33
N ALA A 836 -11.30 2.95 -6.88
CA ALA A 836 -10.14 3.65 -6.32
C ALA A 836 -9.45 4.54 -7.37
N ALA A 837 -9.19 4.03 -8.57
CA ALA A 837 -8.59 4.80 -9.65
C ALA A 837 -9.47 6.01 -10.04
N ALA A 838 -10.79 5.81 -10.14
CA ALA A 838 -11.75 6.89 -10.38
C ALA A 838 -11.80 7.91 -9.24
N ALA A 839 -11.76 7.46 -7.98
CA ALA A 839 -11.72 8.33 -6.81
C ALA A 839 -10.47 9.22 -6.82
N LYS A 840 -9.30 8.63 -7.11
CA LYS A 840 -8.03 9.36 -7.22
C LYS A 840 -8.01 10.31 -8.42
N ALA A 841 -8.54 9.88 -9.57
CA ALA A 841 -8.70 10.72 -10.76
C ALA A 841 -9.64 11.91 -10.52
N ALA A 842 -10.67 11.75 -9.67
CA ALA A 842 -11.57 12.84 -9.34
C ALA A 842 -10.91 13.93 -8.48
N ILE A 843 -9.85 13.65 -7.71
CA ILE A 843 -9.20 14.63 -6.82
C ILE A 843 -8.81 15.93 -7.54
N PRO A 844 -7.99 15.91 -8.62
CA PRO A 844 -7.65 17.13 -9.35
C PRO A 844 -8.88 17.77 -10.01
N LEU A 845 -9.85 16.98 -10.49
CA LEU A 845 -11.08 17.50 -11.10
C LEU A 845 -11.94 18.25 -10.08
N VAL A 846 -12.01 17.77 -8.84
CA VAL A 846 -12.71 18.41 -7.71
C VAL A 846 -12.01 19.70 -7.30
N LYS A 847 -10.67 19.69 -7.21
CA LYS A 847 -9.90 20.89 -6.86
C LYS A 847 -10.04 21.98 -7.93
N GLY A 848 -10.23 21.61 -9.19
CA GLY A 848 -10.34 22.53 -10.31
C GLY A 848 -9.01 23.19 -10.71
N HIS A 849 -7.93 22.89 -9.98
CA HIS A 849 -6.58 23.33 -10.25
C HIS A 849 -5.57 22.32 -9.70
N VAL A 850 -4.36 22.36 -10.23
CA VAL A 850 -3.19 21.64 -9.71
C VAL A 850 -2.12 22.63 -9.31
N SER A 851 -1.53 22.45 -8.13
CA SER A 851 -0.35 23.21 -7.70
C SER A 851 0.88 22.64 -8.42
N VAL A 852 1.66 23.52 -9.03
CA VAL A 852 2.94 23.21 -9.64
C VAL A 852 4.02 23.39 -8.57
N ALA A 853 4.93 22.42 -8.48
CA ALA A 853 6.04 22.54 -7.56
C ALA A 853 6.87 23.79 -7.90
N PRO A 854 7.25 24.62 -6.92
CA PRO A 854 7.99 25.85 -7.18
C PRO A 854 9.40 25.63 -7.75
N ILE A 855 9.93 24.41 -7.65
CA ILE A 855 11.29 24.02 -8.06
C ILE A 855 11.49 23.84 -9.58
N VAL A 856 10.53 24.26 -10.39
CA VAL A 856 10.57 24.09 -11.85
C VAL A 856 11.65 24.94 -12.51
N SER A 857 11.97 24.62 -13.77
CA SER A 857 12.94 25.38 -14.56
C SER A 857 12.41 26.77 -14.92
N HIS A 858 13.25 27.79 -14.83
CA HIS A 858 12.99 29.13 -15.36
C HIS A 858 13.99 29.45 -16.46
N VAL A 859 13.51 29.90 -17.62
CA VAL A 859 14.37 30.36 -18.71
C VAL A 859 14.44 31.88 -18.68
N ASP A 860 15.64 32.42 -18.54
CA ASP A 860 15.92 33.82 -18.81
C ASP A 860 15.90 34.05 -20.33
N GLU A 861 14.84 34.69 -20.81
CA GLU A 861 14.64 34.98 -22.23
C GLU A 861 15.70 35.95 -22.78
N GLU A 862 16.34 36.79 -21.96
CA GLU A 862 17.37 37.71 -22.43
C GLU A 862 18.65 36.95 -22.77
N THR A 863 19.13 36.13 -21.84
CA THR A 863 20.34 35.30 -21.96
C THR A 863 20.15 34.11 -22.92
N CYS A 864 18.91 33.68 -23.16
CA CYS A 864 18.63 32.54 -24.04
C CYS A 864 19.02 32.82 -25.50
N ILE A 865 19.91 32.01 -26.07
CA ILE A 865 20.34 32.12 -27.48
C ILE A 865 19.46 31.35 -28.48
N GLY A 866 18.41 30.66 -28.02
CA GLY A 866 17.45 29.99 -28.90
C GLY A 866 17.94 28.69 -29.56
N CYS A 867 18.98 28.05 -29.03
CA CYS A 867 19.62 26.87 -29.64
C CYS A 867 18.75 25.59 -29.67
N SER A 868 17.62 25.57 -28.94
CA SER A 868 16.66 24.44 -28.87
C SER A 868 17.15 23.16 -28.19
N LEU A 869 18.37 23.11 -27.66
CA LEU A 869 18.92 21.94 -26.96
C LEU A 869 18.08 21.53 -25.75
N CYS A 870 17.65 22.50 -24.96
CA CYS A 870 16.78 22.28 -23.80
C CYS A 870 15.43 21.66 -24.17
N ALA A 871 14.84 22.08 -25.29
CA ALA A 871 13.59 21.51 -25.80
C ALA A 871 13.76 20.07 -26.28
N SER A 872 14.86 19.73 -26.95
CA SER A 872 15.11 18.36 -27.42
C SER A 872 15.43 17.38 -26.28
N LEU A 873 16.03 17.85 -25.20
CA LEU A 873 16.43 17.00 -24.07
C LEU A 873 15.33 16.82 -23.03
N CYS A 874 14.29 17.66 -23.02
CA CYS A 874 13.25 17.58 -21.99
C CYS A 874 12.34 16.35 -22.22
N PRO A 875 12.37 15.33 -21.34
CA PRO A 875 11.54 14.13 -21.53
C PRO A 875 10.06 14.41 -21.32
N TYR A 876 9.71 15.56 -20.72
CA TYR A 876 8.34 15.97 -20.40
C TYR A 876 7.79 17.02 -21.36
N GLN A 877 8.54 17.41 -22.41
CA GLN A 877 8.16 18.49 -23.33
C GLN A 877 7.78 19.79 -22.58
N ALA A 878 8.44 20.04 -21.46
CA ALA A 878 8.20 21.21 -20.62
C ALA A 878 8.90 22.48 -21.11
N ILE A 879 9.63 22.41 -22.23
CA ILE A 879 10.29 23.56 -22.82
C ILE A 879 9.72 23.75 -24.23
N GLU A 880 9.11 24.90 -24.46
CA GLU A 880 8.66 25.33 -25.78
C GLU A 880 9.62 26.35 -26.39
N MET A 881 9.65 26.38 -27.72
CA MET A 881 10.45 27.36 -28.46
C MET A 881 9.51 28.38 -29.08
N LEU A 882 9.60 29.61 -28.60
CA LEU A 882 8.78 30.74 -29.04
C LEU A 882 9.57 31.70 -29.91
N LYS A 883 8.86 32.53 -30.67
CA LYS A 883 9.44 33.64 -31.44
C LYS A 883 9.15 34.94 -30.71
N VAL A 884 10.18 35.53 -30.11
CA VAL A 884 10.12 36.80 -29.39
C VAL A 884 11.02 37.79 -30.13
N ASP A 885 10.48 38.92 -30.58
CA ASP A 885 11.21 39.97 -31.32
C ASP A 885 12.07 39.45 -32.48
N LYS A 886 11.49 38.58 -33.30
CA LYS A 886 12.12 37.90 -34.45
C LYS A 886 13.26 36.93 -34.09
N LYS A 887 13.60 36.75 -32.81
CA LYS A 887 14.56 35.76 -32.32
C LYS A 887 13.81 34.55 -31.75
N ARG A 888 14.43 33.37 -31.83
CA ARG A 888 13.89 32.16 -31.21
C ARG A 888 14.34 32.13 -29.75
N LYS A 889 13.42 31.91 -28.82
CA LYS A 889 13.69 31.86 -27.37
C LYS A 889 13.03 30.61 -26.78
N ALA A 890 13.59 30.06 -25.71
CA ALA A 890 13.00 28.94 -24.99
C ALA A 890 12.15 29.48 -23.83
N ARG A 891 11.07 28.79 -23.49
CA ARG A 891 10.23 29.09 -22.32
C ARG A 891 9.82 27.79 -21.62
N THR A 892 9.76 27.81 -20.29
CA THR A 892 9.25 26.68 -19.52
C THR A 892 7.73 26.69 -19.43
N ILE A 893 7.10 25.57 -19.76
CA ILE A 893 5.74 25.22 -19.37
C ILE A 893 5.81 24.64 -17.96
N ALA A 894 5.65 25.50 -16.94
CA ALA A 894 5.87 25.14 -15.53
C ALA A 894 5.15 23.85 -15.12
N ALA A 895 3.89 23.70 -15.53
CA ALA A 895 3.04 22.56 -15.18
C ALA A 895 3.51 21.20 -15.74
N SER A 896 4.26 21.21 -16.85
CA SER A 896 4.87 20.01 -17.43
C SER A 896 6.24 19.71 -16.81
N CYS A 897 6.88 20.69 -16.17
CA CYS A 897 8.24 20.52 -15.66
C CYS A 897 8.24 19.68 -14.38
N LYS A 898 8.99 18.58 -14.38
CA LYS A 898 9.21 17.72 -13.20
C LYS A 898 10.52 18.02 -12.46
N ALA A 899 11.08 19.21 -12.70
CA ALA A 899 12.29 19.70 -12.05
C ALA A 899 13.52 18.76 -12.13
N CYS A 900 13.65 17.98 -13.21
CA CYS A 900 14.75 17.01 -13.36
C CYS A 900 16.14 17.64 -13.58
N GLY A 901 16.24 18.95 -13.83
CA GLY A 901 17.51 19.65 -14.04
C GLY A 901 18.21 19.43 -15.39
N ILE A 902 17.78 18.46 -16.21
CA ILE A 902 18.44 18.11 -17.49
C ILE A 902 18.63 19.33 -18.40
N CYS A 903 17.59 20.16 -18.55
CA CYS A 903 17.67 21.35 -19.41
C CYS A 903 18.63 22.42 -18.89
N ALA A 904 18.69 22.60 -17.56
CA ALA A 904 19.59 23.55 -16.91
C ALA A 904 21.05 23.11 -17.03
N SER A 905 21.35 21.83 -16.78
CA SER A 905 22.72 21.30 -16.82
C SER A 905 23.34 21.29 -18.21
N HIS A 906 22.53 21.37 -19.27
CA HIS A 906 22.99 21.37 -20.67
C HIS A 906 22.85 22.74 -21.35
N CYS A 907 22.39 23.78 -20.65
CA CYS A 907 22.26 25.11 -21.25
C CYS A 907 23.65 25.74 -21.42
N PRO A 908 24.13 25.98 -22.66
CA PRO A 908 25.50 26.44 -22.90
C PRO A 908 25.75 27.88 -22.41
N THR A 909 24.68 28.66 -22.23
CA THR A 909 24.74 30.03 -21.73
C THR A 909 24.24 30.18 -20.30
N PHE A 910 23.94 29.06 -19.63
CA PHE A 910 23.33 29.05 -18.29
C PHE A 910 22.06 29.92 -18.17
N ALA A 911 21.35 30.12 -19.27
CA ALA A 911 20.09 30.87 -19.32
C ALA A 911 18.92 30.13 -18.63
N ILE A 912 19.13 28.92 -18.14
CA ILE A 912 18.09 28.12 -17.46
C ILE A 912 18.54 27.87 -16.03
N SER A 913 17.70 28.27 -15.08
CA SER A 913 17.88 28.01 -13.64
C SER A 913 16.78 27.09 -13.13
N MET A 914 17.04 26.41 -12.02
CA MET A 914 16.06 25.57 -11.32
C MET A 914 15.70 26.22 -9.99
N GLY A 915 14.40 26.34 -9.69
CA GLY A 915 13.96 26.85 -8.39
C GLY A 915 14.52 25.99 -7.24
N GLY A 916 15.19 26.62 -6.26
CA GLY A 916 15.82 25.91 -5.13
C GLY A 916 17.08 25.10 -5.46
N PHE A 917 17.51 25.10 -6.73
CA PHE A 917 18.72 24.40 -7.21
C PHE A 917 19.47 25.24 -8.26
N THR A 918 19.68 26.53 -7.98
CA THR A 918 20.47 27.40 -8.86
C THR A 918 21.95 26.97 -8.88
N ASN A 919 22.69 27.34 -9.92
CA ASN A 919 24.13 27.04 -10.00
C ASN A 919 24.88 27.64 -8.80
N GLU A 920 24.54 28.86 -8.39
CA GLU A 920 25.12 29.53 -7.22
C GLU A 920 24.85 28.74 -5.93
N GLN A 921 23.62 28.29 -5.72
CA GLN A 921 23.25 27.46 -4.57
C GLN A 921 24.02 26.14 -4.54
N ILE A 922 24.08 25.43 -5.67
CA ILE A 922 24.80 24.14 -5.78
C ILE A 922 26.31 24.34 -5.56
N LEU A 923 26.92 25.35 -6.18
CA LEU A 923 28.35 25.62 -6.03
C LEU A 923 28.69 26.05 -4.61
N SER A 924 27.84 26.85 -3.96
CA SER A 924 28.01 27.22 -2.55
C SER A 924 27.93 26.00 -1.63
N GLN A 925 27.00 25.08 -1.92
CA GLN A 925 26.87 23.82 -1.20
C GLN A 925 28.12 22.95 -1.35
N ILE A 926 28.70 22.87 -2.56
CA ILE A 926 29.93 22.11 -2.83
C ILE A 926 31.14 22.76 -2.16
N ALA A 927 31.28 24.08 -2.25
CA ALA A 927 32.41 24.82 -1.68
C ALA A 927 32.48 24.67 -0.15
N ALA A 928 31.33 24.64 0.52
CA ALA A 928 31.25 24.47 1.96
C ALA A 928 31.63 23.06 2.46
N PHE A 929 31.79 22.07 1.58
CA PHE A 929 32.21 20.73 1.98
C PHE A 929 33.68 20.72 2.42
N GLY A 930 33.97 20.13 3.59
CA GLY A 930 35.33 20.02 4.12
C GLY A 930 36.01 21.30 4.62
N GLU A 931 35.37 22.48 4.50
CA GLU A 931 35.86 23.76 5.07
C GLU A 931 35.67 23.80 6.60
N VAL A 932 36.39 22.95 7.32
CA VAL A 932 36.82 23.24 8.69
C VAL A 932 38.21 23.84 8.55
N GLY A 933 38.33 25.16 8.71
CA GLY A 933 39.59 25.86 8.59
C GLY A 933 40.67 25.24 9.48
N GLU A 934 41.92 25.25 9.00
CA GLU A 934 43.11 24.81 9.74
C GLU A 934 43.29 25.45 11.13
N LYS A 935 42.46 26.45 11.49
CA LYS A 935 42.43 27.08 12.82
C LYS A 935 41.79 26.21 13.91
N GLU A 936 40.79 25.37 13.63
CA GLU A 936 40.16 24.52 14.68
C GLU A 936 41.00 23.28 15.04
N LYS A 937 41.86 22.81 14.13
CA LYS A 937 42.79 21.69 14.43
C LYS A 937 43.91 22.08 15.41
N ALA A 938 44.06 23.38 15.72
CA ALA A 938 45.07 23.89 16.64
C ALA A 938 44.57 24.08 18.08
N GLU A 939 43.25 24.08 18.33
CA GLU A 939 42.68 24.25 19.69
C GLU A 939 42.16 22.94 20.30
N VAL A 940 42.16 21.82 19.56
CA VAL A 940 41.81 20.47 20.05
C VAL A 940 43.06 19.55 20.08
N LYS A 941 44.25 20.10 20.30
CA LYS A 941 45.47 19.32 20.59
C LYS A 941 46.19 19.78 21.84
#